data_AF-A0A7I4ELL5-F1
#
_entry.id   AF-A0A7I4ELL5-F1
#
_cell.length_a   1.000
_cell.length_b   1.000
_cell.length_c   1.000
_cell.angle_alpha   90.00
_cell.angle_beta   90.00
_cell.angle_gamma   90.00
#
_symmetry.space_group_name_H-M   'P 1'
#
loop_
_entity.id
_entity.type
_entity.pdbx_description
1 polymer ?
#
loop_
_entity_poly.entity_id
_entity_poly.type
_entity_poly.pdbx_seq_one_letter_code
_entity_poly.pdbx_strand_id
1 'polypeptide(L)'
;MESAGSPIRSRHVTGVRPPAEYPPGTGFATGHISLGEVDVVQVATFEEVWNALEGGVANKGATFYKPVDVPVGYSILSHYAQNNSRARAGWVLAIKETGSRPAPPSPSPPSSSSSSPSPPSSPHASSGSLNPFTSLMLTLKKGATDVVSYSLVGLPPTSTDTSLKTSTDVSLEVSEEDINSYAQLAVIPNVAFTEEAEENLDPFADYVFVSNATETETVQPGTSPQKDSSKSIVDFVSSHLFAGPALKSPVDYKLIWESSKWTGKKNGNGWVWLPIAPEGYSVLGYIVTNTENKPTFSEVTCVRTDLTDILEIDSKFFTTSGTSRQEIGFPFSVWTTRPAVRGVSAAGVNVGSFFCDRSDQAETSLPIACLKNVLFNLGYLPTMAQVNSIQQFFGPSVIFHPTEQFLPSSVAWFFDSGAMLYTKDSTIPPVRVNSDGSNLPQGGTNDGAFWIDLPKDGSRDTVKKGNLETAKVHIHLKPVYGATYTDLQSWLFCPFNGPSTAKVGKVNIPLGRLGEHVGDWEHYTLRVSNFTGEMEAIYFSQHSKGQWVNIWDLEFDAVNKPLVYVAKNGHPCYPHQGDHLQGDESRGVGLRNDTALSTIVLNSSVKFQVFSADYMHQRGDKDAPEEPAWLQYMREWGPKIEYDKKKYLDKFLKFLPSKLRNSLEEILDKLPSEVMGEEGPTGPKEKNMWFGDERI
;
A
#
# COMPACT_ATOMS: atom_id res chain seq x y z
N MET A 1 -28.80 -44.59 14.26
CA MET A 1 -27.74 -44.23 13.29
C MET A 1 -28.36 -43.28 12.29
N GLU A 2 -28.44 -41.99 12.64
CA GLU A 2 -28.72 -40.94 11.66
C GLU A 2 -27.37 -40.40 11.20
N SER A 3 -27.23 -40.30 9.88
CA SER A 3 -25.98 -40.03 9.18
C SER A 3 -25.39 -38.69 9.60
N ALA A 4 -24.16 -38.71 10.11
CA ALA A 4 -23.30 -37.54 10.11
C ALA A 4 -23.21 -37.04 8.66
N GLY A 5 -23.75 -35.85 8.39
CA GLY A 5 -23.62 -35.19 7.10
C GLY A 5 -22.13 -35.09 6.76
N SER A 6 -21.74 -35.53 5.56
CA SER A 6 -20.39 -35.30 5.08
C SER A 6 -20.10 -33.79 5.11
N PRO A 7 -18.89 -33.38 5.53
CA PRO A 7 -18.50 -31.99 5.48
C PRO A 7 -18.65 -31.49 4.04
N ILE A 8 -19.43 -30.42 3.86
CA ILE A 8 -19.68 -29.84 2.53
C ILE A 8 -18.36 -29.22 2.05
N ARG A 9 -17.60 -29.97 1.25
CA ARG A 9 -16.43 -29.45 0.53
C ARG A 9 -16.92 -28.44 -0.50
N SER A 10 -16.41 -27.23 -0.43
CA SER A 10 -16.85 -26.14 -1.30
C SER A 10 -15.65 -25.38 -1.85
N ARG A 11 -15.58 -25.29 -3.17
CA ARG A 11 -14.62 -24.46 -3.91
C ARG A 11 -15.25 -23.09 -4.12
N HIS A 12 -14.61 -22.05 -3.60
CA HIS A 12 -15.11 -20.68 -3.72
C HIS A 12 -14.22 -19.90 -4.66
N VAL A 13 -14.84 -19.08 -5.51
CA VAL A 13 -14.17 -18.31 -6.56
C VAL A 13 -14.67 -16.89 -6.41
N THR A 14 -13.79 -15.91 -6.42
CA THR A 14 -14.12 -14.50 -6.16
C THR A 14 -15.09 -13.95 -7.21
N GLY A 15 -16.41 -14.08 -6.99
CA GLY A 15 -17.56 -13.41 -7.63
C GLY A 15 -17.60 -13.36 -9.17
N VAL A 16 -16.62 -12.72 -9.78
CA VAL A 16 -16.43 -12.56 -11.22
C VAL A 16 -15.13 -13.22 -11.63
N ARG A 17 -15.24 -14.30 -12.40
CA ARG A 17 -14.08 -14.98 -12.99
C ARG A 17 -13.38 -14.08 -13.99
N PRO A 18 -12.05 -14.17 -14.12
CA PRO A 18 -11.32 -13.40 -15.12
C PRO A 18 -11.59 -13.96 -16.53
N PRO A 19 -11.02 -13.35 -17.58
CA PRO A 19 -10.97 -13.98 -18.89
C PRO A 19 -10.51 -15.44 -18.80
N ALA A 20 -11.08 -16.31 -19.64
CA ALA A 20 -10.77 -17.74 -19.61
C ALA A 20 -9.28 -18.03 -19.79
N GLU A 21 -8.60 -17.22 -20.61
CA GLU A 21 -7.16 -17.22 -20.77
C GLU A 21 -6.66 -15.78 -20.90
N TYR A 22 -5.53 -15.50 -20.26
CA TYR A 22 -4.80 -14.25 -20.44
C TYR A 22 -3.81 -14.38 -21.61
N PRO A 23 -3.45 -13.26 -22.28
CA PRO A 23 -2.34 -13.25 -23.21
C PRO A 23 -1.05 -13.84 -22.58
N PRO A 24 -0.14 -14.38 -23.40
CA PRO A 24 1.10 -14.95 -22.90
C PRO A 24 1.89 -13.99 -22.01
N GLY A 25 2.47 -14.54 -20.95
CA GLY A 25 3.32 -13.84 -19.99
C GLY A 25 4.24 -14.84 -19.29
N THR A 26 4.90 -14.41 -18.23
CA THR A 26 5.88 -15.24 -17.50
C THR A 26 5.28 -16.00 -16.33
N GLY A 27 4.67 -15.32 -15.36
CA GLY A 27 4.18 -15.92 -14.12
C GLY A 27 2.80 -15.47 -13.63
N PHE A 28 2.26 -14.38 -14.20
CA PHE A 28 0.93 -13.86 -13.83
C PHE A 28 -0.18 -14.90 -14.10
N ALA A 29 -1.12 -15.02 -13.17
CA ALA A 29 -2.28 -15.91 -13.23
C ALA A 29 -1.95 -17.41 -13.41
N THR A 30 -0.78 -17.86 -12.95
CA THR A 30 -0.35 -19.26 -13.05
C THR A 30 -0.70 -20.12 -11.82
N GLY A 31 -1.39 -19.55 -10.84
CA GLY A 31 -1.86 -20.22 -9.61
C GLY A 31 -0.81 -20.39 -8.51
N HIS A 32 0.45 -20.01 -8.75
CA HIS A 32 1.53 -20.07 -7.76
C HIS A 32 2.47 -18.89 -7.91
N ILE A 33 3.15 -18.52 -6.82
CA ILE A 33 4.17 -17.46 -6.80
C ILE A 33 5.35 -17.94 -5.97
N SER A 34 6.58 -17.76 -6.51
CA SER A 34 7.81 -17.99 -5.76
C SER A 34 8.19 -16.75 -4.97
N LEU A 35 8.41 -16.93 -3.67
CA LEU A 35 8.86 -15.87 -2.76
C LEU A 35 10.36 -15.96 -2.48
N GLY A 36 11.09 -16.86 -3.15
CA GLY A 36 12.51 -17.15 -2.92
C GLY A 36 12.72 -18.60 -2.52
N GLU A 37 13.05 -18.83 -1.24
CA GLU A 37 13.22 -20.18 -0.66
C GLU A 37 11.89 -20.95 -0.53
N VAL A 38 10.75 -20.29 -0.78
CA VAL A 38 9.43 -20.90 -0.69
C VAL A 38 8.56 -20.55 -1.89
N ASP A 39 7.74 -21.51 -2.31
CA ASP A 39 6.65 -21.33 -3.27
C ASP A 39 5.32 -21.32 -2.52
N VAL A 40 4.39 -20.47 -2.95
CA VAL A 40 3.05 -20.37 -2.38
C VAL A 40 1.96 -20.52 -3.42
N VAL A 41 0.81 -21.05 -2.98
CA VAL A 41 -0.41 -21.22 -3.79
C VAL A 41 -1.63 -20.77 -3.00
N GLN A 42 -2.62 -20.19 -3.68
CA GLN A 42 -3.92 -19.89 -3.07
C GLN A 42 -4.79 -21.15 -3.01
N VAL A 43 -5.29 -21.47 -1.81
CA VAL A 43 -6.25 -22.54 -1.55
C VAL A 43 -7.59 -21.89 -1.20
N ALA A 44 -8.58 -22.08 -2.07
CA ALA A 44 -9.94 -21.56 -1.91
C ALA A 44 -10.99 -22.67 -1.69
N THR A 45 -10.52 -23.87 -1.34
CA THR A 45 -11.32 -25.05 -1.02
C THR A 45 -11.27 -25.33 0.47
N PHE A 46 -12.45 -25.43 1.08
CA PHE A 46 -12.58 -25.48 2.52
C PHE A 46 -13.58 -26.52 3.01
N GLU A 47 -13.32 -27.01 4.22
CA GLU A 47 -14.24 -27.75 5.07
C GLU A 47 -14.64 -26.86 6.26
N GLU A 48 -15.94 -26.77 6.53
CA GLU A 48 -16.45 -26.07 7.70
C GLU A 48 -16.12 -26.84 8.98
N VAL A 49 -15.47 -26.17 9.94
CA VAL A 49 -15.10 -26.79 11.22
C VAL A 49 -16.06 -26.38 12.33
N TRP A 50 -16.34 -25.09 12.45
CA TRP A 50 -17.17 -24.54 13.51
C TRP A 50 -17.86 -23.26 13.06
N ASN A 51 -19.11 -23.06 13.50
CA ASN A 51 -19.86 -21.84 13.25
C ASN A 51 -20.53 -21.32 14.53
N ALA A 52 -20.65 -19.99 14.58
CA ALA A 52 -21.23 -19.23 15.67
C ALA A 52 -22.27 -18.26 15.10
N LEU A 53 -23.41 -18.15 15.79
CA LEU A 53 -24.53 -17.25 15.51
C LEU A 53 -25.09 -17.33 14.07
N GLU A 54 -24.95 -18.46 13.40
CA GLU A 54 -25.51 -18.68 12.06
C GLU A 54 -27.04 -18.52 12.05
N GLY A 55 -27.57 -17.78 11.06
CA GLY A 55 -28.99 -17.46 10.96
C GLY A 55 -29.51 -16.53 12.07
N GLY A 56 -28.62 -15.90 12.83
CA GLY A 56 -28.95 -14.87 13.82
C GLY A 56 -29.32 -13.52 13.19
N VAL A 57 -29.48 -12.48 14.02
CA VAL A 57 -29.83 -11.12 13.55
C VAL A 57 -28.79 -10.61 12.54
N ALA A 58 -29.27 -10.29 11.33
CA ALA A 58 -28.44 -9.89 10.18
C ALA A 58 -27.30 -10.88 9.83
N ASN A 59 -27.40 -12.12 10.31
CA ASN A 59 -26.39 -13.17 10.16
C ASN A 59 -24.96 -12.72 10.53
N LYS A 60 -24.79 -11.88 11.55
CA LYS A 60 -23.49 -11.29 11.93
C LYS A 60 -22.54 -12.24 12.69
N GLY A 61 -22.79 -13.55 12.61
CA GLY A 61 -21.94 -14.56 13.22
C GLY A 61 -20.62 -14.77 12.47
N ALA A 62 -19.89 -15.81 12.83
CA ALA A 62 -18.68 -16.22 12.11
C ALA A 62 -18.66 -17.73 11.85
N THR A 63 -18.01 -18.11 10.76
CA THR A 63 -17.72 -19.51 10.43
C THR A 63 -16.23 -19.67 10.19
N PHE A 64 -15.70 -20.78 10.69
CA PHE A 64 -14.29 -21.15 10.66
C PHE A 64 -14.09 -22.40 9.83
N TYR A 65 -13.02 -22.38 9.05
CA TYR A 65 -12.81 -23.31 7.97
C TYR A 65 -11.41 -23.87 7.96
N LYS A 66 -11.29 -25.18 7.72
CA LYS A 66 -10.05 -25.87 7.45
C LYS A 66 -9.81 -25.89 5.93
N PRO A 67 -8.62 -25.48 5.44
CA PRO A 67 -8.27 -25.64 4.04
C PRO A 67 -8.18 -27.12 3.67
N VAL A 68 -8.74 -27.49 2.52
CA VAL A 68 -8.72 -28.87 1.98
C VAL A 68 -8.31 -28.85 0.51
N ASP A 69 -8.05 -30.03 -0.05
CA ASP A 69 -7.56 -30.20 -1.43
C ASP A 69 -6.25 -29.41 -1.70
N VAL A 70 -5.41 -29.28 -0.66
CA VAL A 70 -4.08 -28.65 -0.74
C VAL A 70 -3.19 -29.46 -1.71
N PRO A 71 -2.50 -28.80 -2.67
CA PRO A 71 -1.67 -29.50 -3.63
C PRO A 71 -0.56 -30.33 -2.98
N VAL A 72 -0.21 -31.46 -3.60
CA VAL A 72 0.82 -32.38 -3.08
C VAL A 72 2.15 -31.64 -2.91
N GLY A 73 2.74 -31.77 -1.71
CA GLY A 73 4.00 -31.13 -1.33
C GLY A 73 3.85 -29.72 -0.74
N TYR A 74 2.64 -29.16 -0.71
CA TYR A 74 2.35 -27.92 0.00
C TYR A 74 1.79 -28.22 1.41
N SER A 75 2.09 -27.32 2.35
CA SER A 75 1.67 -27.37 3.76
C SER A 75 0.74 -26.21 4.08
N ILE A 76 -0.18 -26.43 5.03
CA ILE A 76 -1.11 -25.40 5.50
C ILE A 76 -0.37 -24.46 6.46
N LEU A 77 -0.63 -23.16 6.36
CA LEU A 77 -0.11 -22.14 7.28
C LEU A 77 -1.10 -21.81 8.40
N SER A 78 -2.41 -21.85 8.10
CA SER A 78 -3.47 -21.42 9.01
C SER A 78 -4.86 -21.89 8.56
N HIS A 79 -5.86 -21.71 9.41
CA HIS A 79 -7.27 -21.79 9.03
C HIS A 79 -7.81 -20.44 8.54
N TYR A 80 -9.00 -20.48 7.95
CA TYR A 80 -9.75 -19.32 7.45
C TYR A 80 -10.98 -19.06 8.31
N ALA A 81 -11.40 -17.79 8.42
CA ALA A 81 -12.63 -17.42 9.08
C ALA A 81 -13.28 -16.22 8.37
N GLN A 82 -14.61 -16.16 8.40
CA GLN A 82 -15.35 -15.02 7.86
C GLN A 82 -16.65 -14.79 8.61
N ASN A 83 -17.21 -13.58 8.44
CA ASN A 83 -18.57 -13.27 8.87
C ASN A 83 -19.60 -14.06 8.06
N ASN A 84 -20.66 -14.56 8.71
CA ASN A 84 -21.70 -15.35 8.07
C ASN A 84 -22.58 -14.52 7.12
N SER A 85 -22.63 -13.19 7.30
CA SER A 85 -23.39 -12.29 6.42
C SER A 85 -22.78 -12.17 5.03
N ARG A 86 -21.51 -12.55 4.88
CA ARG A 86 -20.78 -12.49 3.60
C ARG A 86 -21.00 -13.78 2.82
N ALA A 87 -21.15 -13.64 1.50
CA ALA A 87 -21.03 -14.79 0.61
C ALA A 87 -19.66 -15.47 0.84
N ARG A 88 -19.59 -16.80 0.71
CA ARG A 88 -18.36 -17.56 0.97
C ARG A 88 -17.35 -17.30 -0.15
N ALA A 89 -16.20 -16.73 0.24
CA ALA A 89 -15.42 -15.88 -0.67
C ALA A 89 -13.92 -15.79 -0.34
N GLY A 90 -13.37 -16.75 0.40
CA GLY A 90 -12.03 -16.66 0.96
C GLY A 90 -10.98 -17.51 0.25
N TRP A 91 -9.73 -17.29 0.64
CA TRP A 91 -8.57 -18.11 0.31
C TRP A 91 -7.58 -18.07 1.47
N VAL A 92 -6.70 -19.07 1.55
CA VAL A 92 -5.47 -19.00 2.35
C VAL A 92 -4.28 -19.40 1.49
N LEU A 93 -3.08 -19.00 1.89
CA LEU A 93 -1.87 -19.54 1.26
C LEU A 93 -1.50 -20.90 1.85
N ALA A 94 -1.16 -21.83 0.96
CA ALA A 94 -0.36 -23.00 1.29
C ALA A 94 1.06 -22.81 0.78
N ILE A 95 2.03 -23.41 1.45
CA ILE A 95 3.47 -23.14 1.27
C ILE A 95 4.27 -24.40 1.01
N LYS A 96 5.31 -24.31 0.19
CA LYS A 96 6.26 -25.37 -0.10
C LYS A 96 7.67 -24.82 -0.12
N GLU A 97 8.62 -25.58 0.41
CA GLU A 97 10.04 -25.23 0.33
C GLU A 97 10.59 -25.50 -1.08
N THR A 98 11.36 -24.55 -1.64
CA THR A 98 12.05 -24.71 -2.93
C THR A 98 13.44 -25.29 -2.68
N GLY A 99 13.84 -26.29 -3.48
CA GLY A 99 15.04 -27.09 -3.23
C GLY A 99 16.38 -26.39 -3.48
N SER A 100 16.45 -25.06 -3.51
CA SER A 100 17.66 -24.32 -3.86
C SER A 100 17.88 -23.11 -2.96
N ARG A 101 18.75 -23.28 -1.97
CA ARG A 101 19.59 -22.17 -1.51
C ARG A 101 20.46 -21.74 -2.71
N PRO A 102 20.47 -20.47 -3.15
CA PRO A 102 21.40 -20.04 -4.18
C PRO A 102 22.82 -20.38 -3.73
N ALA A 103 23.55 -21.18 -4.51
CA ALA A 103 24.94 -21.47 -4.19
C ALA A 103 25.78 -20.19 -4.38
N PRO A 104 26.71 -19.86 -3.48
CA PRO A 104 27.61 -18.73 -3.68
C PRO A 104 28.40 -18.91 -4.99
N PRO A 105 28.66 -17.83 -5.75
CA PRO A 105 29.36 -17.93 -7.02
C PRO A 105 30.76 -18.52 -6.80
N SER A 106 31.07 -19.59 -7.53
CA SER A 106 32.40 -20.20 -7.52
C SER A 106 33.38 -19.30 -8.26
N PRO A 107 34.57 -19.01 -7.70
CA PRO A 107 35.56 -18.17 -8.36
C PRO A 107 36.02 -18.85 -9.65
N SER A 108 35.79 -18.17 -10.78
CA SER A 108 36.26 -18.63 -12.08
C SER A 108 37.79 -18.57 -12.14
N PRO A 109 38.48 -19.55 -12.75
CA PRO A 109 39.93 -19.51 -12.86
C PRO A 109 40.38 -18.41 -13.85
N PRO A 110 41.49 -17.70 -13.57
CA PRO A 110 41.94 -16.60 -14.42
C PRO A 110 42.39 -17.10 -15.79
N SER A 111 41.83 -16.49 -16.84
CA SER A 111 42.23 -16.72 -18.22
C SER A 111 43.59 -16.09 -18.49
N SER A 112 44.54 -16.92 -18.90
CA SER A 112 45.84 -16.49 -19.39
C SER A 112 45.74 -15.99 -20.83
N SER A 113 46.08 -14.73 -21.11
CA SER A 113 46.84 -14.39 -22.31
C SER A 113 47.47 -13.00 -22.23
N SER A 114 48.75 -13.01 -22.59
CA SER A 114 49.75 -11.95 -22.65
C SER A 114 49.48 -10.89 -23.71
N SER A 115 49.88 -9.64 -23.46
CA SER A 115 51.12 -9.06 -24.05
C SER A 115 51.26 -7.57 -23.71
N SER A 116 52.44 -7.22 -23.19
CA SER A 116 52.93 -5.86 -22.96
C SER A 116 53.40 -5.20 -24.28
N PRO A 117 53.68 -3.89 -24.30
CA PRO A 117 55.06 -3.47 -24.03
C PRO A 117 55.20 -2.23 -23.12
N SER A 118 56.38 -2.13 -22.52
CA SER A 118 56.82 -1.14 -21.51
C SER A 118 57.68 0.00 -22.14
N PRO A 119 58.36 0.89 -21.38
CA PRO A 119 58.09 2.33 -21.29
C PRO A 119 59.31 3.19 -21.72
N PRO A 120 59.39 4.48 -21.34
CA PRO A 120 60.70 5.02 -20.97
C PRO A 120 60.74 5.82 -19.65
N SER A 121 61.59 5.32 -18.76
CA SER A 121 62.63 5.98 -17.93
C SER A 121 62.41 7.36 -17.26
N SER A 122 62.55 7.30 -15.92
CA SER A 122 62.75 8.32 -14.86
C SER A 122 64.09 9.10 -14.99
N PRO A 123 64.50 10.06 -14.09
CA PRO A 123 64.85 9.73 -12.68
C PRO A 123 64.82 10.85 -11.57
N HIS A 124 64.90 10.38 -10.31
CA HIS A 124 65.43 11.00 -9.07
C HIS A 124 64.62 12.14 -8.37
N ALA A 125 64.46 12.25 -7.04
CA ALA A 125 65.07 11.59 -5.87
C ALA A 125 64.18 11.68 -4.58
N SER A 126 64.39 10.71 -3.67
CA SER A 126 64.38 10.71 -2.18
C SER A 126 63.50 11.68 -1.37
N SER A 127 62.92 11.38 -0.21
CA SER A 127 62.87 10.22 0.70
C SER A 127 61.97 10.66 1.87
N GLY A 128 61.09 9.79 2.37
CA GLY A 128 60.30 10.09 3.57
C GLY A 128 59.32 8.97 3.89
N SER A 129 59.85 7.91 4.52
CA SER A 129 59.02 6.96 5.25
C SER A 129 58.38 7.69 6.43
N LEU A 130 57.05 7.71 6.47
CA LEU A 130 56.22 7.81 7.66
C LEU A 130 54.84 7.26 7.26
N ASN A 131 54.52 6.08 7.76
CA ASN A 131 53.15 5.60 7.86
C ASN A 131 52.34 6.60 8.71
N PRO A 132 51.13 6.97 8.27
CA PRO A 132 50.10 7.32 9.21
C PRO A 132 48.84 6.51 8.88
N PHE A 133 48.75 5.29 9.42
CA PHE A 133 47.44 4.79 9.82
C PHE A 133 47.06 5.60 11.06
N THR A 134 46.43 6.76 10.84
CA THR A 134 45.76 7.48 11.92
C THR A 134 44.36 6.89 12.04
N SER A 135 44.22 5.91 12.92
CA SER A 135 42.91 5.48 13.40
C SER A 135 42.23 6.66 14.10
N LEU A 136 41.09 7.11 13.60
CA LEU A 136 40.22 8.01 14.36
C LEU A 136 39.47 7.17 15.41
N MET A 137 39.85 7.31 16.67
CA MET A 137 39.21 6.64 17.81
C MET A 137 38.04 7.47 18.34
N LEU A 138 36.81 7.03 18.10
CA LEU A 138 35.63 7.56 18.79
C LEU A 138 35.48 6.88 20.15
N THR A 139 35.69 7.63 21.23
CA THR A 139 35.46 7.15 22.61
C THR A 139 34.12 7.69 23.11
N LEU A 140 33.08 6.85 23.12
CA LEU A 140 31.83 7.17 23.82
C LEU A 140 31.95 6.73 25.28
N LYS A 141 32.05 7.71 26.19
CA LYS A 141 31.92 7.44 27.63
C LYS A 141 30.44 7.43 28.01
N LYS A 142 29.90 6.24 28.29
CA LYS A 142 28.73 6.11 29.17
C LYS A 142 29.22 5.72 30.56
N GLY A 143 28.64 6.33 31.60
CA GLY A 143 29.06 6.12 32.98
C GLY A 143 29.06 4.64 33.39
N ALA A 144 30.21 4.21 33.88
CA ALA A 144 30.55 2.94 34.52
C ALA A 144 30.27 1.64 33.74
N THR A 145 31.40 1.06 33.28
CA THR A 145 31.62 -0.34 32.84
C THR A 145 30.82 -0.82 31.63
N ASP A 146 31.29 -0.46 30.43
CA ASP A 146 31.78 -1.40 29.41
C ASP A 146 32.34 -0.62 28.21
N VAL A 147 33.52 -1.00 27.73
CA VAL A 147 34.22 -0.36 26.59
C VAL A 147 34.06 -1.27 25.38
N VAL A 148 33.36 -0.80 24.34
CA VAL A 148 33.24 -1.51 23.05
C VAL A 148 33.95 -0.70 21.97
N SER A 149 34.86 -1.34 21.23
CA SER A 149 35.67 -0.72 20.17
C SER A 149 35.23 -1.25 18.80
N TYR A 150 35.07 -0.37 17.81
CA TYR A 150 34.71 -0.74 16.42
C TYR A 150 35.76 -0.23 15.43
N SER A 151 36.00 -0.98 14.35
CA SER A 151 36.88 -0.59 13.22
C SER A 151 36.05 -0.42 11.94
N LEU A 152 36.12 0.75 11.31
CA LEU A 152 35.52 1.04 9.99
C LEU A 152 36.62 1.24 8.96
N VAL A 153 36.50 0.59 7.80
CA VAL A 153 37.43 0.72 6.65
C VAL A 153 36.75 1.48 5.51
N GLY A 154 37.14 2.76 5.33
CA GLY A 154 37.49 3.41 4.07
C GLY A 154 36.42 3.83 3.04
N LEU A 155 36.24 5.15 2.89
CA LEU A 155 36.03 5.83 1.60
C LEU A 155 37.24 6.79 1.34
N PRO A 156 37.64 7.04 0.08
CA PRO A 156 38.82 7.86 -0.25
C PRO A 156 38.48 9.37 -0.25
N PRO A 157 39.46 10.27 0.01
CA PRO A 157 39.21 11.70 0.09
C PRO A 157 39.35 12.39 -1.29
N THR A 158 38.35 13.18 -1.66
CA THR A 158 38.51 14.30 -2.61
C THR A 158 38.24 15.62 -1.89
N SER A 159 39.31 16.30 -1.47
CA SER A 159 39.55 17.73 -1.69
C SER A 159 40.64 18.20 -0.72
N THR A 160 41.59 18.92 -1.30
CA THR A 160 42.68 19.61 -0.62
C THR A 160 42.17 20.94 -0.10
N ASP A 161 42.13 21.14 1.22
CA ASP A 161 42.49 22.44 1.77
C ASP A 161 43.04 22.35 3.19
N THR A 162 44.12 23.09 3.41
CA THR A 162 44.95 23.08 4.62
C THR A 162 44.80 24.41 5.33
N SER A 163 44.09 24.45 6.47
CA SER A 163 44.43 25.35 7.58
C SER A 163 43.78 24.93 8.90
N LEU A 164 44.62 24.55 9.87
CA LEU A 164 44.28 24.30 11.27
C LEU A 164 44.15 25.63 12.04
N LYS A 165 43.08 25.82 12.82
CA LYS A 165 43.14 26.50 14.12
C LYS A 165 42.15 25.87 15.11
N THR A 166 42.69 25.55 16.27
CA THR A 166 42.05 24.95 17.45
C THR A 166 41.14 25.92 18.20
N SER A 167 39.90 25.52 18.48
CA SER A 167 39.14 25.84 19.71
C SER A 167 37.75 25.22 19.60
N THR A 168 37.24 24.72 20.73
CA THR A 168 35.97 24.02 20.98
C THR A 168 34.71 24.61 20.35
N ASP A 169 33.77 23.71 20.07
CA ASP A 169 32.40 23.85 19.54
C ASP A 169 32.27 24.01 18.01
N VAL A 170 31.97 22.90 17.33
CA VAL A 170 31.44 22.87 15.95
C VAL A 170 30.33 21.83 15.87
N SER A 171 29.11 22.31 15.69
CA SER A 171 27.95 21.60 15.14
C SER A 171 28.19 21.30 13.66
N LEU A 172 27.98 20.05 13.24
CA LEU A 172 28.01 19.66 11.82
C LEU A 172 26.64 19.99 11.20
N GLU A 173 26.58 21.07 10.43
CA GLU A 173 25.58 21.24 9.37
C GLU A 173 26.07 20.47 8.13
N VAL A 174 25.23 19.58 7.59
CA VAL A 174 25.48 18.90 6.32
C VAL A 174 24.64 19.61 5.26
N SER A 175 25.29 20.20 4.27
CA SER A 175 24.65 20.72 3.06
C SER A 175 24.22 19.56 2.15
N GLU A 176 22.96 19.57 1.71
CA GLU A 176 22.25 18.52 0.95
C GLU A 176 22.79 18.18 -0.46
N GLU A 177 23.95 18.67 -0.90
CA GLU A 177 24.26 18.69 -2.34
C GLU A 177 25.12 17.56 -2.93
N ASP A 178 25.57 16.53 -2.19
CA ASP A 178 26.42 15.46 -2.80
C ASP A 178 26.20 14.04 -2.25
N ILE A 179 24.97 13.51 -2.27
CA ILE A 179 24.72 12.07 -1.96
C ILE A 179 24.45 11.27 -3.23
N ASN A 180 25.37 10.34 -3.52
CA ASN A 180 25.35 9.39 -4.63
C ASN A 180 24.52 8.14 -4.26
N SER A 181 23.72 7.65 -5.21
CA SER A 181 22.50 6.84 -5.02
C SER A 181 22.68 5.31 -4.95
N TYR A 182 23.57 4.80 -4.09
CA TYR A 182 23.62 3.35 -3.80
C TYR A 182 23.97 3.06 -2.33
N ALA A 183 22.99 2.48 -1.61
CA ALA A 183 23.05 1.78 -0.32
C ALA A 183 24.04 2.32 0.73
N GLN A 184 23.54 3.11 1.69
CA GLN A 184 24.22 3.33 2.97
C GLN A 184 23.60 2.43 4.05
N LEU A 185 24.35 1.43 4.51
CA LEU A 185 23.97 0.55 5.61
C LEU A 185 24.23 1.29 6.93
N ALA A 186 23.18 1.70 7.65
CA ALA A 186 23.30 2.20 9.01
C ALA A 186 23.04 1.07 10.02
N VAL A 187 24.05 0.71 10.82
CA VAL A 187 23.90 -0.25 11.93
C VAL A 187 23.49 0.54 13.17
N ILE A 188 22.21 0.47 13.54
CA ILE A 188 21.69 1.14 14.74
C ILE A 188 21.55 0.10 15.87
N PRO A 189 22.24 0.27 17.02
CA PRO A 189 22.05 -0.61 18.17
C PRO A 189 20.70 -0.34 18.85
N ASN A 190 20.08 -1.41 19.35
CA ASN A 190 18.79 -1.37 20.04
C ASN A 190 18.87 -0.50 21.31
N VAL A 191 18.39 0.75 21.22
CA VAL A 191 18.07 1.60 22.37
C VAL A 191 16.59 1.96 22.22
N ALA A 192 15.81 1.83 23.29
CA ALA A 192 14.39 2.18 23.28
C ALA A 192 14.19 3.60 22.71
N PHE A 193 13.48 3.71 21.59
CA PHE A 193 13.23 4.96 20.89
C PHE A 193 12.09 5.74 21.57
N THR A 194 12.28 7.05 21.72
CA THR A 194 11.22 8.01 22.04
C THR A 194 10.63 8.59 20.75
N GLU A 195 9.35 8.97 20.76
CA GLU A 195 8.53 9.38 19.59
C GLU A 195 9.15 10.45 18.65
N GLU A 196 10.14 11.24 19.08
CA GLU A 196 10.79 12.28 18.25
C GLU A 196 11.82 11.75 17.22
N ALA A 197 12.23 10.48 17.27
CA ALA A 197 13.29 9.94 16.39
C ALA A 197 12.79 9.32 15.06
N GLU A 198 11.49 9.09 14.89
CA GLU A 198 10.92 8.50 13.66
C GLU A 198 10.89 9.47 12.47
N GLU A 199 10.87 10.78 12.70
CA GLU A 199 10.74 11.79 11.63
C GLU A 199 12.02 12.00 10.79
N ASN A 200 13.17 11.43 11.18
CA ASN A 200 14.46 11.68 10.54
C ASN A 200 15.10 10.43 9.88
N LEU A 201 14.34 9.34 9.71
CA LEU A 201 14.83 8.15 9.00
C LEU A 201 14.56 8.29 7.50
N ASP A 202 15.58 8.04 6.67
CA ASP A 202 15.43 7.96 5.22
C ASP A 202 14.53 6.76 4.89
N PRO A 203 13.36 6.97 4.24
CA PRO A 203 12.44 5.89 3.89
C PRO A 203 12.96 4.99 2.76
N PHE A 204 14.09 5.33 2.12
CA PHE A 204 14.69 4.57 1.03
C PHE A 204 15.90 3.72 1.45
N ALA A 205 16.25 3.67 2.74
CA ALA A 205 17.37 2.89 3.26
C ALA A 205 16.93 1.53 3.84
N ASP A 206 17.70 0.47 3.55
CA ASP A 206 17.56 -0.84 4.20
C ASP A 206 18.21 -0.82 5.59
N TYR A 207 17.41 -1.04 6.64
CA TYR A 207 17.90 -1.16 8.02
C TYR A 207 18.00 -2.62 8.43
N VAL A 208 19.16 -3.04 8.92
CA VAL A 208 19.37 -4.39 9.50
C VAL A 208 19.59 -4.25 11.00
N PHE A 209 18.63 -4.76 11.79
CA PHE A 209 18.74 -4.83 13.24
C PHE A 209 19.44 -6.14 13.63
N VAL A 210 20.66 -6.07 14.15
CA VAL A 210 21.41 -7.24 14.63
C VAL A 210 21.38 -7.26 16.15
N SER A 211 20.80 -8.30 16.75
CA SER A 211 20.92 -8.58 18.18
C SER A 211 22.20 -9.39 18.45
N ASN A 212 23.03 -8.88 19.37
CA ASN A 212 24.18 -9.52 20.03
C ASN A 212 24.76 -10.79 19.36
N ALA A 213 25.67 -10.62 18.40
CA ALA A 213 26.61 -11.66 18.00
C ALA A 213 28.00 -11.35 18.60
N THR A 214 28.38 -12.08 19.65
CA THR A 214 29.74 -12.05 20.21
C THR A 214 30.55 -13.25 19.69
N GLU A 215 30.99 -13.22 18.43
CA GLU A 215 32.04 -14.12 17.96
C GLU A 215 32.99 -13.38 17.01
N THR A 216 34.28 -13.39 17.34
CA THR A 216 35.35 -12.78 16.56
C THR A 216 36.19 -13.87 15.90
N GLU A 217 36.16 -13.97 14.56
CA GLU A 217 37.18 -14.68 13.78
C GLU A 217 38.02 -13.69 12.95
N THR A 218 39.34 -13.83 13.03
CA THR A 218 40.35 -13.03 12.32
C THR A 218 40.55 -13.51 10.88
N VAL A 219 40.24 -12.67 9.89
CA VAL A 219 40.53 -12.90 8.46
C VAL A 219 41.90 -12.28 8.07
N GLN A 220 42.70 -12.99 7.29
CA GLN A 220 44.03 -12.53 6.83
C GLN A 220 43.96 -11.46 5.72
N PRO A 221 44.92 -10.52 5.67
CA PRO A 221 44.88 -9.39 4.74
C PRO A 221 45.42 -9.77 3.35
N GLY A 222 44.59 -9.63 2.30
CA GLY A 222 45.12 -9.79 0.95
C GLY A 222 44.14 -9.93 -0.22
N THR A 223 43.00 -9.24 -0.25
CA THR A 223 42.23 -9.04 -1.50
C THR A 223 41.35 -7.79 -1.38
N SER A 224 41.46 -6.88 -2.34
CA SER A 224 40.58 -5.71 -2.47
C SER A 224 39.21 -6.16 -3.03
N PRO A 225 38.07 -5.76 -2.43
CA PRO A 225 36.76 -6.09 -2.98
C PRO A 225 36.43 -5.17 -4.16
N GLN A 226 36.07 -5.78 -5.29
CA GLN A 226 35.32 -5.11 -6.35
C GLN A 226 33.89 -4.79 -5.87
N LYS A 227 33.21 -3.91 -6.61
CA LYS A 227 32.00 -3.11 -6.35
C LYS A 227 30.69 -3.85 -5.98
N ASP A 228 30.75 -5.03 -5.34
CA ASP A 228 29.62 -5.94 -5.07
C ASP A 228 29.63 -6.51 -3.62
N SER A 229 30.22 -5.77 -2.66
CA SER A 229 30.53 -6.28 -1.32
C SER A 229 29.38 -6.27 -0.31
N SER A 230 28.31 -5.49 -0.53
CA SER A 230 27.15 -5.45 0.38
C SER A 230 26.30 -6.73 0.28
N LYS A 231 26.09 -7.22 -0.94
CA LYS A 231 25.36 -8.47 -1.21
C LYS A 231 26.08 -9.68 -0.61
N SER A 232 27.41 -9.71 -0.75
CA SER A 232 28.28 -10.75 -0.18
C SER A 232 28.24 -10.83 1.35
N ILE A 233 28.08 -9.71 2.06
CA ILE A 233 28.02 -9.69 3.53
C ILE A 233 26.63 -10.13 4.01
N VAL A 234 25.55 -9.69 3.36
CA VAL A 234 24.17 -10.11 3.68
C VAL A 234 23.99 -11.60 3.44
N ASP A 235 24.46 -12.12 2.30
CA ASP A 235 24.44 -13.55 2.00
C ASP A 235 25.27 -14.35 3.01
N PHE A 236 26.45 -13.83 3.40
CA PHE A 236 27.30 -14.46 4.42
C PHE A 236 26.64 -14.48 5.81
N VAL A 237 26.05 -13.37 6.26
CA VAL A 237 25.39 -13.24 7.56
C VAL A 237 24.09 -14.06 7.62
N SER A 238 23.22 -13.98 6.61
CA SER A 238 22.05 -14.86 6.50
C SER A 238 22.45 -16.32 6.45
N SER A 239 23.57 -16.64 5.78
CA SER A 239 24.00 -18.02 5.65
C SER A 239 24.53 -18.67 6.94
N HIS A 240 25.02 -17.85 7.88
CA HIS A 240 25.56 -18.28 9.16
C HIS A 240 24.58 -18.08 10.33
N LEU A 241 23.64 -17.13 10.27
CA LEU A 241 22.63 -16.91 11.31
C LEU A 241 21.40 -17.83 11.17
N PHE A 242 21.02 -18.22 9.96
CA PHE A 242 19.81 -19.00 9.70
C PHE A 242 20.15 -20.37 9.09
N ALA A 243 20.79 -21.23 9.89
CA ALA A 243 21.10 -22.60 9.51
C ALA A 243 19.89 -23.52 9.75
N GLY A 244 18.91 -23.52 8.84
CA GLY A 244 17.76 -24.41 8.95
C GLY A 244 16.82 -24.36 7.73
N PRO A 245 15.95 -25.38 7.56
CA PRO A 245 14.95 -25.38 6.50
C PRO A 245 14.00 -24.19 6.65
N ALA A 246 13.42 -23.74 5.55
CA ALA A 246 12.45 -22.64 5.52
C ALA A 246 11.19 -22.96 6.34
N LEU A 247 10.83 -24.24 6.43
CA LEU A 247 9.60 -24.73 7.05
C LEU A 247 9.90 -25.72 8.18
N LYS A 248 9.14 -25.67 9.28
CA LYS A 248 9.25 -26.61 10.39
C LYS A 248 7.93 -26.80 11.12
N SER A 249 7.64 -28.02 11.56
CA SER A 249 6.44 -28.28 12.37
C SER A 249 6.45 -27.51 13.69
N PRO A 250 5.27 -27.07 14.19
CA PRO A 250 5.15 -26.52 15.53
C PRO A 250 5.55 -27.54 16.61
N VAL A 251 5.99 -27.04 17.77
CA VAL A 251 6.42 -27.88 18.90
C VAL A 251 5.29 -28.20 19.88
N ASP A 252 4.26 -27.35 19.94
CA ASP A 252 3.02 -27.56 20.69
C ASP A 252 1.91 -26.63 20.17
N TYR A 253 0.74 -26.67 20.80
CA TYR A 253 -0.38 -25.75 20.57
C TYR A 253 -0.88 -25.17 21.91
N LYS A 254 -1.09 -23.85 21.93
CA LYS A 254 -1.72 -23.13 23.04
C LYS A 254 -3.21 -22.96 22.75
N LEU A 255 -4.06 -23.41 23.67
CA LEU A 255 -5.50 -23.14 23.60
C LEU A 255 -5.74 -21.64 23.88
N ILE A 256 -6.31 -20.95 22.90
CA ILE A 256 -6.66 -19.53 23.02
C ILE A 256 -8.08 -19.38 23.54
N TRP A 257 -9.03 -20.12 22.95
CA TRP A 257 -10.43 -20.01 23.34
C TRP A 257 -11.18 -21.31 23.07
N GLU A 258 -12.21 -21.58 23.87
CA GLU A 258 -13.13 -22.69 23.68
C GLU A 258 -14.58 -22.21 23.83
N SER A 259 -15.48 -22.75 23.01
CA SER A 259 -16.88 -22.36 23.07
C SER A 259 -17.69 -23.13 24.10
N SER A 260 -17.12 -24.12 24.80
CA SER A 260 -17.86 -25.08 25.66
C SER A 260 -18.73 -24.38 26.71
N LYS A 261 -18.22 -23.30 27.31
CA LYS A 261 -18.89 -22.47 28.32
C LYS A 261 -19.69 -21.30 27.75
N TRP A 262 -19.50 -20.96 26.47
CA TRP A 262 -20.23 -19.88 25.80
C TRP A 262 -21.65 -20.33 25.43
N THR A 263 -22.68 -19.59 25.81
CA THR A 263 -24.08 -20.01 25.63
C THR A 263 -24.73 -19.50 24.33
N GLY A 264 -24.00 -18.76 23.49
CA GLY A 264 -24.52 -18.27 22.22
C GLY A 264 -24.84 -19.41 21.25
N LYS A 265 -25.70 -19.11 20.26
CA LYS A 265 -26.07 -20.08 19.21
C LYS A 265 -24.81 -20.53 18.48
N LYS A 266 -24.59 -21.84 18.36
CA LYS A 266 -23.40 -22.46 17.78
C LYS A 266 -23.70 -23.87 17.30
N ASN A 267 -22.96 -24.36 16.32
CA ASN A 267 -23.03 -25.75 15.87
C ASN A 267 -21.93 -26.58 16.55
N GLY A 268 -22.29 -27.30 17.61
CA GLY A 268 -21.31 -28.01 18.45
C GLY A 268 -20.38 -27.06 19.20
N ASN A 269 -19.22 -27.57 19.62
CA ASN A 269 -18.17 -26.77 20.26
C ASN A 269 -16.98 -26.58 19.34
N GLY A 270 -16.35 -25.41 19.42
CA GLY A 270 -15.11 -25.07 18.74
C GLY A 270 -13.99 -24.78 19.74
N TRP A 271 -12.77 -25.17 19.40
CA TRP A 271 -11.55 -24.86 20.13
C TRP A 271 -10.57 -24.17 19.18
N VAL A 272 -10.06 -23.01 19.60
CA VAL A 272 -9.15 -22.18 18.81
C VAL A 272 -7.75 -22.30 19.40
N TRP A 273 -6.80 -22.72 18.57
CA TRP A 273 -5.44 -23.02 18.95
C TRP A 273 -4.46 -22.11 18.23
N LEU A 274 -3.47 -21.60 18.96
CA LEU A 274 -2.30 -20.94 18.41
C LEU A 274 -1.15 -21.96 18.39
N PRO A 275 -0.53 -22.27 17.25
CA PRO A 275 0.67 -23.10 17.21
C PRO A 275 1.81 -22.43 17.98
N ILE A 276 2.70 -23.22 18.56
CA ILE A 276 3.93 -22.73 19.19
C ILE A 276 5.07 -23.05 18.23
N ALA A 277 5.66 -22.01 17.64
CA ALA A 277 6.80 -22.18 16.74
C ALA A 277 8.05 -22.65 17.50
N PRO A 278 8.90 -23.47 16.85
CA PRO A 278 10.27 -23.67 17.33
C PRO A 278 11.07 -22.36 17.27
N GLU A 279 12.15 -22.29 18.04
CA GLU A 279 13.06 -21.15 18.03
C GLU A 279 13.57 -20.83 16.61
N GLY A 280 13.53 -19.54 16.23
CA GLY A 280 13.89 -19.05 14.90
C GLY A 280 12.78 -19.15 13.84
N TYR A 281 11.57 -19.54 14.23
CA TYR A 281 10.40 -19.63 13.35
C TYR A 281 9.22 -18.83 13.90
N SER A 282 8.34 -18.43 12.99
CA SER A 282 7.11 -17.68 13.24
C SER A 282 5.88 -18.52 12.87
N VAL A 283 4.76 -18.23 13.52
CA VAL A 283 3.44 -18.77 13.17
C VAL A 283 2.64 -17.74 12.38
N LEU A 284 1.82 -18.20 11.44
CA LEU A 284 1.14 -17.31 10.47
C LEU A 284 -0.38 -17.26 10.66
N GLY A 285 -0.92 -17.95 11.66
CA GLY A 285 -2.33 -17.91 11.98
C GLY A 285 -2.75 -18.95 13.02
N TYR A 286 -4.06 -19.16 13.11
CA TYR A 286 -4.70 -20.02 14.11
C TYR A 286 -5.31 -21.26 13.46
N ILE A 287 -5.58 -22.26 14.29
CA ILE A 287 -6.29 -23.49 13.92
C ILE A 287 -7.57 -23.58 14.73
N VAL A 288 -8.62 -24.13 14.13
CA VAL A 288 -9.87 -24.41 14.84
C VAL A 288 -10.14 -25.91 14.77
N THR A 289 -10.55 -26.51 15.88
CA THR A 289 -11.01 -27.90 15.93
C THR A 289 -12.43 -27.96 16.47
N ASN A 290 -13.17 -29.01 16.10
CA ASN A 290 -14.50 -29.34 16.65
C ASN A 290 -14.43 -30.44 17.74
N THR A 291 -13.23 -30.74 18.22
CA THR A 291 -12.95 -31.62 19.36
C THR A 291 -11.95 -30.97 20.30
N GLU A 292 -11.98 -31.34 21.58
CA GLU A 292 -11.05 -30.85 22.62
C GLU A 292 -9.60 -31.32 22.43
N ASN A 293 -9.36 -32.31 21.56
CA ASN A 293 -8.03 -32.82 21.28
C ASN A 293 -7.16 -31.73 20.64
N LYS A 294 -5.91 -31.63 21.11
CA LYS A 294 -4.89 -30.80 20.47
C LYS A 294 -4.70 -31.22 19.00
N PRO A 295 -4.48 -30.26 18.08
CA PRO A 295 -4.12 -30.58 16.70
C PRO A 295 -2.82 -31.39 16.62
N THR A 296 -2.63 -32.11 15.52
CA THR A 296 -1.37 -32.82 15.25
C THR A 296 -0.28 -31.86 14.79
N PHE A 297 1.00 -32.19 14.99
CA PHE A 297 2.13 -31.33 14.55
C PHE A 297 2.29 -31.24 13.02
N SER A 298 1.57 -32.06 12.26
CA SER A 298 1.50 -31.99 10.80
C SER A 298 0.34 -31.16 10.28
N GLU A 299 -0.53 -30.64 11.16
CA GLU A 299 -1.73 -29.89 10.76
C GLU A 299 -1.39 -28.56 10.08
N VAL A 300 -0.35 -27.88 10.57
CA VAL A 300 0.22 -26.66 9.96
C VAL A 300 1.74 -26.67 10.05
N THR A 301 2.39 -25.76 9.35
CA THR A 301 3.83 -25.52 9.44
C THR A 301 4.15 -24.11 9.91
N CYS A 302 5.28 -23.95 10.59
CA CYS A 302 5.89 -22.66 10.94
C CYS A 302 6.91 -22.27 9.88
N VAL A 303 7.17 -20.97 9.75
CA VAL A 303 8.06 -20.41 8.72
C VAL A 303 9.23 -19.73 9.39
N ARG A 304 10.44 -19.91 8.85
CA ARG A 304 11.66 -19.29 9.39
C ARG A 304 11.49 -17.77 9.46
N THR A 305 11.90 -17.15 10.56
CA THR A 305 11.51 -15.76 10.88
C THR A 305 11.99 -14.73 9.85
N ASP A 306 13.13 -14.96 9.20
CA ASP A 306 13.68 -14.11 8.12
C ASP A 306 12.82 -14.11 6.83
N LEU A 307 11.97 -15.13 6.65
CA LEU A 307 11.00 -15.25 5.56
C LEU A 307 9.61 -14.71 5.96
N THR A 308 9.50 -14.05 7.11
CA THR A 308 8.25 -13.47 7.62
C THR A 308 8.37 -11.96 7.82
N ASP A 309 7.23 -11.30 7.90
CA ASP A 309 7.12 -9.85 8.11
C ASP A 309 5.95 -9.53 9.06
N ILE A 310 5.86 -8.28 9.50
CA ILE A 310 4.94 -7.85 10.55
C ILE A 310 3.52 -7.65 9.99
N LEU A 311 2.52 -8.04 10.78
CA LEU A 311 1.09 -7.83 10.52
C LEU A 311 0.54 -6.69 11.37
N GLU A 312 -0.51 -6.04 10.86
CA GLU A 312 -1.41 -5.20 11.64
C GLU A 312 -2.85 -5.73 11.57
N ILE A 313 -3.66 -5.34 12.57
CA ILE A 313 -5.10 -5.59 12.58
C ILE A 313 -5.78 -4.65 11.60
N ASP A 314 -6.72 -5.19 10.83
CA ASP A 314 -7.50 -4.44 9.84
C ASP A 314 -8.93 -4.19 10.35
N SER A 315 -9.83 -5.17 10.25
CA SER A 315 -11.24 -4.98 10.60
C SER A 315 -11.77 -6.06 11.54
N LYS A 316 -12.49 -5.68 12.60
CA LYS A 316 -13.22 -6.64 13.43
C LYS A 316 -14.47 -7.09 12.69
N PHE A 317 -14.66 -8.40 12.54
CA PHE A 317 -15.85 -8.93 11.89
C PHE A 317 -16.70 -9.84 12.79
N PHE A 318 -16.21 -10.23 13.96
CA PHE A 318 -16.96 -11.06 14.89
C PHE A 318 -16.57 -10.79 16.35
N THR A 319 -17.55 -10.88 17.25
CA THR A 319 -17.35 -10.95 18.70
C THR A 319 -18.44 -11.79 19.36
N THR A 320 -18.08 -12.52 20.41
CA THR A 320 -19.02 -13.21 21.30
C THR A 320 -19.58 -12.31 22.38
N SER A 321 -19.03 -11.11 22.55
CA SER A 321 -19.47 -10.13 23.54
C SER A 321 -20.78 -9.48 23.08
N GLY A 322 -21.86 -9.78 23.79
CA GLY A 322 -23.19 -9.18 23.60
C GLY A 322 -23.66 -8.36 24.79
N THR A 323 -24.83 -7.73 24.65
CA THR A 323 -25.46 -6.90 25.69
C THR A 323 -26.20 -7.72 26.77
N SER A 324 -26.25 -9.05 26.63
CA SER A 324 -26.95 -9.92 27.58
C SER A 324 -26.05 -10.27 28.77
N ARG A 325 -26.59 -10.26 29.99
CA ARG A 325 -25.83 -10.58 31.22
C ARG A 325 -25.18 -11.96 31.20
N GLN A 326 -25.65 -12.89 30.38
CA GLN A 326 -25.08 -14.24 30.27
C GLN A 326 -23.83 -14.31 29.40
N GLU A 327 -23.61 -13.35 28.50
CA GLU A 327 -22.44 -13.29 27.61
C GLU A 327 -21.28 -12.50 28.24
N ILE A 328 -21.57 -11.73 29.30
CA ILE A 328 -20.58 -10.97 30.07
C ILE A 328 -19.61 -11.95 30.76
N GLY A 329 -18.37 -12.02 30.28
CA GLY A 329 -17.29 -12.82 30.89
C GLY A 329 -16.62 -13.86 29.98
N PHE A 330 -17.09 -14.03 28.73
CA PHE A 330 -16.45 -14.91 27.74
C PHE A 330 -16.10 -14.17 26.43
N PRO A 331 -15.36 -13.05 26.50
CA PRO A 331 -14.96 -12.31 25.31
C PRO A 331 -14.13 -13.18 24.37
N PHE A 332 -14.47 -13.10 23.09
CA PHE A 332 -13.72 -13.65 21.96
C PHE A 332 -14.07 -12.83 20.74
N SER A 333 -13.08 -12.14 20.20
CA SER A 333 -13.23 -11.34 18.98
C SER A 333 -12.33 -11.88 17.89
N VAL A 334 -12.73 -11.63 16.64
CA VAL A 334 -12.00 -12.05 15.45
C VAL A 334 -11.91 -10.90 14.46
N TRP A 335 -10.73 -10.73 13.89
CA TRP A 335 -10.37 -9.65 12.99
C TRP A 335 -9.69 -10.16 11.72
N THR A 336 -9.84 -9.42 10.63
CA THR A 336 -8.95 -9.51 9.47
C THR A 336 -7.59 -8.90 9.80
N THR A 337 -6.56 -9.31 9.08
CA THR A 337 -5.19 -8.79 9.20
C THR A 337 -4.63 -8.46 7.83
N ARG A 338 -3.61 -7.59 7.81
CA ARG A 338 -2.85 -7.23 6.60
C ARG A 338 -1.40 -6.91 6.96
N PRO A 339 -0.44 -6.99 6.01
CA PRO A 339 0.94 -6.58 6.25
C PRO A 339 1.01 -5.15 6.79
N ALA A 340 1.84 -4.89 7.80
CA ALA A 340 1.96 -3.57 8.43
C ALA A 340 2.65 -2.54 7.51
N VAL A 341 3.71 -2.96 6.82
CA VAL A 341 4.38 -2.16 5.80
C VAL A 341 3.76 -2.47 4.44
N ARG A 342 3.30 -1.44 3.72
CA ARG A 342 2.59 -1.56 2.44
C ARG A 342 3.04 -0.48 1.47
N GLY A 343 2.95 -0.78 0.18
CA GLY A 343 3.37 0.11 -0.91
C GLY A 343 4.12 -0.67 -1.99
N VAL A 344 4.58 0.04 -3.03
CA VAL A 344 5.13 -0.57 -4.24
C VAL A 344 6.44 -1.34 -4.04
N SER A 345 7.14 -1.10 -2.92
CA SER A 345 8.39 -1.81 -2.56
C SER A 345 8.24 -2.70 -1.32
N ALA A 346 7.05 -2.78 -0.73
CA ALA A 346 6.83 -3.54 0.50
C ALA A 346 6.76 -5.05 0.22
N ALA A 347 7.54 -5.83 0.96
CA ALA A 347 7.70 -7.26 0.76
C ALA A 347 6.65 -8.14 1.46
N GLY A 348 5.87 -7.59 2.40
CA GLY A 348 4.90 -8.35 3.18
C GLY A 348 3.77 -8.94 2.34
N VAL A 349 3.45 -10.22 2.54
CA VAL A 349 2.47 -11.02 1.80
C VAL A 349 1.41 -11.56 2.75
N ASN A 350 0.15 -11.16 2.56
CA ASN A 350 -0.97 -11.67 3.34
C ASN A 350 -1.21 -13.16 3.03
N VAL A 351 -1.49 -13.94 4.07
CA VAL A 351 -1.76 -15.39 3.95
C VAL A 351 -3.24 -15.74 3.96
N GLY A 352 -4.12 -14.73 4.07
CA GLY A 352 -5.58 -14.92 4.05
C GLY A 352 -6.17 -15.44 5.37
N SER A 353 -5.42 -15.32 6.48
CA SER A 353 -5.88 -15.80 7.80
C SER A 353 -6.63 -14.72 8.60
N PHE A 354 -6.89 -15.02 9.87
CA PHE A 354 -7.54 -14.14 10.83
C PHE A 354 -6.70 -14.01 12.10
N PHE A 355 -6.91 -12.90 12.82
CA PHE A 355 -6.45 -12.74 14.19
C PHE A 355 -7.62 -12.94 15.17
N CYS A 356 -7.36 -13.50 16.34
CA CYS A 356 -8.37 -13.63 17.39
C CYS A 356 -7.77 -13.52 18.78
N ASP A 357 -8.58 -13.02 19.71
CA ASP A 357 -8.18 -12.86 21.12
C ASP A 357 -9.40 -12.92 22.05
N ARG A 358 -9.14 -13.15 23.33
CA ARG A 358 -10.12 -13.15 24.43
C ARG A 358 -10.45 -11.75 24.93
N SER A 359 -10.47 -10.78 24.03
CA SER A 359 -10.69 -9.37 24.32
C SER A 359 -11.58 -8.77 23.25
N ASP A 360 -12.34 -7.74 23.61
CA ASP A 360 -12.99 -6.87 22.61
C ASP A 360 -12.09 -5.74 22.15
N GLN A 361 -10.97 -5.52 22.81
CA GLN A 361 -9.97 -4.55 22.37
C GLN A 361 -8.91 -5.29 21.57
N ALA A 362 -8.53 -4.69 20.45
CA ALA A 362 -7.45 -5.19 19.61
C ALA A 362 -6.11 -5.09 20.35
N GLU A 363 -5.31 -6.15 20.35
CA GLU A 363 -3.92 -6.08 20.79
C GLU A 363 -3.07 -5.35 19.75
N THR A 364 -2.08 -4.59 20.19
CA THR A 364 -1.15 -3.88 19.28
C THR A 364 0.00 -4.78 18.80
N SER A 365 0.30 -5.85 19.53
CA SER A 365 1.35 -6.81 19.19
C SER A 365 0.72 -8.16 18.85
N LEU A 366 0.86 -8.61 17.61
CA LEU A 366 0.27 -9.87 17.17
C LEU A 366 1.25 -11.04 17.38
N PRO A 367 0.78 -12.19 17.87
CA PRO A 367 1.62 -13.38 18.01
C PRO A 367 1.78 -14.15 16.69
N ILE A 368 1.28 -13.60 15.59
CA ILE A 368 1.31 -14.15 14.24
C ILE A 368 1.99 -13.17 13.29
N ALA A 369 2.64 -13.69 12.26
CA ALA A 369 3.33 -12.93 11.22
C ALA A 369 2.68 -13.14 9.84
N CYS A 370 3.08 -12.34 8.86
CA CYS A 370 2.80 -12.60 7.44
C CYS A 370 4.05 -13.14 6.74
N LEU A 371 3.92 -13.56 5.49
CA LEU A 371 5.06 -13.98 4.69
C LEU A 371 5.83 -12.76 4.17
N LYS A 372 7.10 -12.96 3.83
CA LYS A 372 7.95 -11.95 3.17
C LYS A 372 8.35 -12.44 1.78
N ASN A 373 8.08 -11.66 0.75
CA ASN A 373 8.59 -11.92 -0.59
C ASN A 373 10.03 -11.40 -0.71
N VAL A 374 11.00 -12.25 -0.35
CA VAL A 374 12.43 -11.89 -0.39
C VAL A 374 13.01 -11.86 -1.81
N LEU A 375 12.34 -12.52 -2.76
CA LEU A 375 12.76 -12.54 -4.16
C LEU A 375 12.24 -11.31 -4.93
N PHE A 376 11.03 -10.83 -4.59
CA PHE A 376 10.32 -9.74 -5.27
C PHE A 376 10.31 -9.89 -6.80
N ASN A 377 10.03 -11.10 -7.30
CA ASN A 377 10.12 -11.40 -8.72
C ASN A 377 9.02 -10.71 -9.54
N LEU A 378 9.39 -9.67 -10.29
CA LEU A 378 8.50 -8.91 -11.17
C LEU A 378 7.91 -9.75 -12.32
N GLY A 379 8.38 -10.97 -12.56
CA GLY A 379 7.84 -11.91 -13.54
C GLY A 379 6.44 -12.42 -13.22
N TYR A 380 5.95 -12.27 -11.98
CA TYR A 380 4.57 -12.61 -11.60
C TYR A 380 3.58 -11.45 -11.79
N LEU A 381 4.08 -10.23 -12.05
CA LEU A 381 3.24 -9.07 -12.37
C LEU A 381 2.78 -9.14 -13.84
N PRO A 382 1.59 -8.60 -14.18
CA PRO A 382 1.04 -8.71 -15.52
C PRO A 382 1.89 -7.97 -16.57
N THR A 383 1.86 -8.41 -17.81
CA THR A 383 2.41 -7.66 -18.97
C THR A 383 1.41 -6.59 -19.44
N MET A 384 1.82 -5.65 -20.28
CA MET A 384 0.89 -4.65 -20.84
C MET A 384 -0.31 -5.30 -21.57
N ALA A 385 -0.07 -6.40 -22.30
CA ALA A 385 -1.15 -7.16 -22.94
C ALA A 385 -2.14 -7.74 -21.93
N GLN A 386 -1.64 -8.27 -20.81
CA GLN A 386 -2.48 -8.81 -19.73
C GLN A 386 -3.22 -7.69 -18.99
N VAL A 387 -2.57 -6.55 -18.71
CA VAL A 387 -3.22 -5.35 -18.15
C VAL A 387 -4.35 -4.86 -19.03
N ASN A 388 -4.15 -4.82 -20.35
CA ASN A 388 -5.21 -4.46 -21.29
C ASN A 388 -6.39 -5.43 -21.20
N SER A 389 -6.14 -6.74 -21.09
CA SER A 389 -7.22 -7.73 -20.88
C SER A 389 -7.94 -7.56 -19.54
N ILE A 390 -7.21 -7.29 -18.45
CA ILE A 390 -7.77 -6.99 -17.13
C ILE A 390 -8.69 -5.77 -17.23
N GLN A 391 -8.20 -4.65 -17.77
CA GLN A 391 -8.96 -3.41 -17.85
C GLN A 391 -10.16 -3.54 -18.81
N GLN A 392 -10.00 -4.21 -19.94
CA GLN A 392 -11.11 -4.47 -20.86
C GLN A 392 -12.18 -5.37 -20.26
N PHE A 393 -11.82 -6.23 -19.30
CA PHE A 393 -12.75 -7.15 -18.66
C PHE A 393 -13.40 -6.56 -17.39
N PHE A 394 -12.59 -6.02 -16.47
CA PHE A 394 -13.02 -5.51 -15.16
C PHE A 394 -13.25 -3.99 -15.12
N GLY A 395 -12.80 -3.24 -16.14
CA GLY A 395 -12.92 -1.78 -16.18
C GLY A 395 -14.34 -1.29 -15.89
N PRO A 396 -14.56 -0.53 -14.81
CA PRO A 396 -15.88 -0.10 -14.40
C PRO A 396 -16.61 0.82 -15.39
N SER A 397 -17.93 0.80 -15.31
CA SER A 397 -18.80 1.85 -15.81
C SER A 397 -18.80 3.00 -14.78
N VAL A 398 -18.13 4.11 -15.10
CA VAL A 398 -18.03 5.28 -14.22
C VAL A 398 -19.21 6.21 -14.50
N ILE A 399 -20.12 6.34 -13.54
CA ILE A 399 -21.41 7.02 -13.67
C ILE A 399 -21.34 8.39 -13.00
N PHE A 400 -21.62 9.44 -13.75
CA PHE A 400 -21.72 10.80 -13.23
C PHE A 400 -23.16 11.13 -12.87
N HIS A 401 -23.37 11.93 -11.84
CA HIS A 401 -24.70 12.35 -11.42
C HIS A 401 -25.50 12.96 -12.60
N PRO A 402 -26.82 12.70 -12.76
CA PRO A 402 -27.61 13.12 -13.92
C PRO A 402 -27.75 14.65 -14.09
N THR A 403 -27.36 15.43 -13.08
CA THR A 403 -27.33 16.90 -13.13
C THR A 403 -25.92 17.47 -12.94
N GLU A 404 -24.89 16.64 -13.16
CA GLU A 404 -23.50 17.10 -13.21
C GLU A 404 -23.32 18.12 -14.34
N GLN A 405 -22.62 19.21 -14.05
CA GLN A 405 -22.29 20.26 -15.02
C GLN A 405 -20.80 20.26 -15.37
N PHE A 406 -19.95 19.72 -14.51
CA PHE A 406 -18.49 19.72 -14.63
C PHE A 406 -18.03 18.28 -14.88
N LEU A 407 -18.02 17.88 -16.15
CA LEU A 407 -17.66 16.52 -16.54
C LEU A 407 -16.13 16.37 -16.65
N PRO A 408 -15.60 15.14 -16.64
CA PRO A 408 -14.18 14.92 -16.87
C PRO A 408 -13.76 15.28 -18.29
N SER A 409 -12.46 15.35 -18.51
CA SER A 409 -11.86 15.47 -19.84
C SER A 409 -10.52 14.73 -19.89
N SER A 410 -9.91 14.63 -21.08
CA SER A 410 -8.46 14.31 -21.11
C SER A 410 -7.64 15.52 -20.70
N VAL A 411 -6.47 15.28 -20.09
CA VAL A 411 -5.51 16.35 -19.76
C VAL A 411 -5.09 17.12 -21.01
N ALA A 412 -4.83 16.40 -22.11
CA ALA A 412 -4.46 17.02 -23.38
C ALA A 412 -5.54 17.98 -23.89
N TRP A 413 -6.83 17.58 -23.83
CA TRP A 413 -7.93 18.47 -24.20
C TRP A 413 -7.98 19.72 -23.33
N PHE A 414 -7.74 19.61 -22.02
CA PHE A 414 -7.72 20.77 -21.13
C PHE A 414 -6.61 21.75 -21.49
N PHE A 415 -5.40 21.27 -21.79
CA PHE A 415 -4.29 22.11 -22.25
C PHE A 415 -4.56 22.71 -23.63
N ASP A 416 -5.04 21.90 -24.58
CA ASP A 416 -5.42 22.35 -25.92
C ASP A 416 -6.57 23.36 -25.90
N SER A 417 -7.43 23.32 -24.87
CA SER A 417 -8.49 24.30 -24.67
C SER A 417 -8.00 25.62 -24.09
N GLY A 418 -6.69 25.80 -23.89
CA GLY A 418 -6.07 27.09 -23.55
C GLY A 418 -5.68 27.24 -22.08
N ALA A 419 -5.46 26.13 -21.36
CA ALA A 419 -4.94 26.21 -19.99
C ALA A 419 -3.63 27.01 -19.95
N MET A 420 -3.44 27.75 -18.86
CA MET A 420 -2.36 28.71 -18.70
C MET A 420 -1.53 28.36 -17.46
N LEU A 421 -0.21 28.43 -17.57
CA LEU A 421 0.74 28.34 -16.47
C LEU A 421 1.03 29.76 -15.93
N TYR A 422 0.90 29.91 -14.62
CA TYR A 422 1.21 31.12 -13.88
C TYR A 422 2.37 30.87 -12.92
N THR A 423 2.97 31.96 -12.46
CA THR A 423 4.01 31.93 -11.44
C THR A 423 3.82 33.06 -10.44
N LYS A 424 4.36 32.88 -9.23
CA LYS A 424 4.44 33.93 -8.20
C LYS A 424 5.29 35.12 -8.66
N ASP A 425 6.23 34.93 -9.59
CA ASP A 425 6.99 36.03 -10.17
C ASP A 425 6.12 36.83 -11.16
N SER A 426 5.53 37.91 -10.65
CA SER A 426 4.68 38.81 -11.44
C SER A 426 5.36 39.46 -12.67
N THR A 427 6.69 39.36 -12.81
CA THR A 427 7.40 39.84 -13.99
C THR A 427 7.29 38.89 -15.19
N ILE A 428 6.97 37.62 -14.94
CA ILE A 428 6.83 36.58 -15.96
C ILE A 428 5.35 36.50 -16.37
N PRO A 429 5.01 36.80 -17.64
CA PRO A 429 3.62 36.71 -18.09
C PRO A 429 3.17 35.23 -18.14
N PRO A 430 1.89 34.94 -17.83
CA PRO A 430 1.37 33.58 -17.96
C PRO A 430 1.49 33.06 -19.38
N VAL A 431 1.90 31.80 -19.51
CA VAL A 431 2.13 31.13 -20.79
C VAL A 431 1.13 30.00 -20.98
N ARG A 432 0.75 29.72 -22.23
CA ARG A 432 -0.12 28.58 -22.54
C ARG A 432 0.62 27.28 -22.26
N VAL A 433 -0.06 26.30 -21.67
CA VAL A 433 0.48 24.96 -21.45
C VAL A 433 0.45 24.18 -22.78
N ASN A 434 1.53 23.48 -23.10
CA ASN A 434 1.61 22.59 -24.26
C ASN A 434 0.69 21.37 -24.07
N SER A 435 0.25 20.72 -25.14
CA SER A 435 -0.70 19.60 -25.12
C SER A 435 -0.29 18.42 -24.21
N ASP A 436 1.01 18.21 -24.03
CA ASP A 436 1.60 17.17 -23.18
C ASP A 436 2.13 17.70 -21.84
N GLY A 437 2.07 19.01 -21.61
CA GLY A 437 2.64 19.68 -20.45
C GLY A 437 4.17 19.81 -20.48
N SER A 438 4.82 19.66 -21.64
CA SER A 438 6.30 19.73 -21.77
C SER A 438 6.94 21.05 -21.32
N ASN A 439 6.17 22.14 -21.26
CA ASN A 439 6.63 23.44 -20.75
C ASN A 439 6.27 23.68 -19.27
N LEU A 440 5.75 22.69 -18.56
CA LEU A 440 5.54 22.74 -17.12
C LEU A 440 6.88 22.48 -16.39
N PRO A 441 7.12 23.11 -15.22
CA PRO A 441 8.21 22.74 -14.33
C PRO A 441 8.17 21.24 -13.98
N GLN A 442 9.27 20.53 -14.22
CA GLN A 442 9.38 19.08 -14.05
C GLN A 442 9.99 18.73 -12.68
N GLY A 443 9.43 17.74 -11.99
CA GLY A 443 9.92 17.21 -10.71
C GLY A 443 9.83 18.20 -9.54
N GLY A 444 10.61 17.94 -8.49
CA GLY A 444 10.64 18.74 -7.25
C GLY A 444 9.45 18.46 -6.34
N THR A 445 9.19 19.38 -5.41
CA THR A 445 8.05 19.35 -4.49
C THR A 445 7.11 20.52 -4.75
N ASN A 446 5.94 20.52 -4.12
CA ASN A 446 5.07 21.68 -4.16
C ASN A 446 5.65 22.88 -3.37
N ASP A 447 6.40 23.73 -4.06
CA ASP A 447 6.94 25.01 -3.58
C ASP A 447 5.94 26.18 -3.70
N GLY A 448 4.77 25.93 -4.28
CA GLY A 448 3.75 26.91 -4.63
C GLY A 448 4.25 27.99 -5.59
N ALA A 449 5.37 27.81 -6.29
CA ALA A 449 5.94 28.83 -7.16
C ALA A 449 5.17 28.99 -8.48
N PHE A 450 4.42 27.96 -8.87
CA PHE A 450 3.66 27.87 -10.12
C PHE A 450 2.28 27.28 -9.87
N TRP A 451 1.30 27.67 -10.69
CA TRP A 451 -0.01 27.02 -10.73
C TRP A 451 -0.58 27.03 -12.15
N ILE A 452 -1.46 26.06 -12.45
CA ILE A 452 -2.24 26.04 -13.70
C ILE A 452 -3.59 26.74 -13.44
N ASP A 453 -4.11 27.48 -14.40
CA ASP A 453 -5.49 28.01 -14.35
C ASP A 453 -6.15 27.90 -15.74
N LEU A 454 -7.47 28.06 -15.75
CA LEU A 454 -8.29 28.05 -16.96
C LEU A 454 -7.89 29.18 -17.94
N PRO A 455 -8.32 29.09 -19.21
CA PRO A 455 -8.11 30.15 -20.19
C PRO A 455 -8.59 31.52 -19.67
N LYS A 456 -7.87 32.57 -20.08
CA LYS A 456 -8.26 33.97 -19.79
C LYS A 456 -9.29 34.53 -20.77
N ASP A 457 -9.59 33.82 -21.84
CA ASP A 457 -10.51 34.25 -22.88
C ASP A 457 -11.97 33.84 -22.58
N GLY A 458 -12.87 34.07 -23.54
CA GLY A 458 -14.28 33.73 -23.41
C GLY A 458 -14.58 32.23 -23.31
N SER A 459 -13.59 31.34 -23.42
CA SER A 459 -13.78 29.90 -23.35
C SER A 459 -13.80 29.35 -21.92
N ARG A 460 -13.42 30.15 -20.90
CA ARG A 460 -13.29 29.73 -19.49
C ARG A 460 -14.46 28.87 -19.00
N ASP A 461 -15.69 29.35 -19.17
CA ASP A 461 -16.89 28.65 -18.68
C ASP A 461 -17.23 27.37 -19.48
N THR A 462 -16.81 27.30 -20.75
CA THR A 462 -16.93 26.07 -21.54
C THR A 462 -15.89 25.05 -21.10
N VAL A 463 -14.65 25.47 -20.82
CA VAL A 463 -13.57 24.57 -20.37
C VAL A 463 -13.91 23.95 -19.01
N LYS A 464 -14.52 24.72 -18.09
CA LYS A 464 -15.00 24.21 -16.80
C LYS A 464 -15.92 22.99 -16.94
N LYS A 465 -16.78 22.97 -17.96
CA LYS A 465 -17.75 21.87 -18.17
C LYS A 465 -17.10 20.55 -18.57
N GLY A 466 -15.83 20.58 -18.97
CA GLY A 466 -15.09 19.43 -19.46
C GLY A 466 -15.60 18.89 -20.78
N ASN A 467 -15.11 17.70 -21.12
CA ASN A 467 -15.40 17.04 -22.38
C ASN A 467 -15.31 15.52 -22.21
N LEU A 468 -16.46 14.93 -21.89
CA LEU A 468 -16.62 13.49 -21.67
C LEU A 468 -16.25 12.64 -22.91
N GLU A 469 -16.34 13.20 -24.11
CA GLU A 469 -15.93 12.50 -25.33
C GLU A 469 -14.43 12.22 -25.33
N THR A 470 -13.63 13.20 -24.89
CA THR A 470 -12.17 13.05 -24.78
C THR A 470 -11.72 12.36 -23.50
N ALA A 471 -12.57 12.33 -22.46
CA ALA A 471 -12.24 11.77 -21.16
C ALA A 471 -11.81 10.31 -21.25
N LYS A 472 -10.80 9.97 -20.44
CA LYS A 472 -10.27 8.62 -20.25
C LYS A 472 -9.76 8.49 -18.82
N VAL A 473 -9.71 7.26 -18.30
CA VAL A 473 -9.01 6.99 -17.04
C VAL A 473 -7.51 6.81 -17.29
N HIS A 474 -6.68 7.39 -16.43
CA HIS A 474 -5.23 7.26 -16.49
C HIS A 474 -4.78 6.27 -15.43
N ILE A 475 -4.18 5.15 -15.83
CA ILE A 475 -3.94 3.99 -14.97
C ILE A 475 -2.47 3.92 -14.58
N HIS A 476 -2.21 4.02 -13.28
CA HIS A 476 -0.92 3.73 -12.65
C HIS A 476 -0.94 2.30 -12.13
N LEU A 477 0.03 1.48 -12.53
CA LEU A 477 0.12 0.09 -12.11
C LEU A 477 1.09 -0.06 -10.94
N LYS A 478 0.58 -0.58 -9.83
CA LYS A 478 1.33 -0.73 -8.58
C LYS A 478 1.41 -2.20 -8.18
N PRO A 479 2.61 -2.79 -7.99
CA PRO A 479 2.72 -4.02 -7.21
C PRO A 479 2.31 -3.73 -5.76
N VAL A 480 1.52 -4.61 -5.14
CA VAL A 480 1.16 -4.50 -3.72
C VAL A 480 1.19 -5.86 -3.04
N TYR A 481 1.32 -5.86 -1.71
CA TYR A 481 1.45 -7.05 -0.88
C TYR A 481 2.56 -8.00 -1.35
N GLY A 482 3.81 -7.52 -1.39
CA GLY A 482 4.94 -8.32 -1.85
C GLY A 482 4.78 -8.76 -3.31
N ALA A 483 4.20 -7.90 -4.15
CA ALA A 483 3.89 -8.19 -5.55
C ALA A 483 2.99 -9.43 -5.79
N THR A 484 2.24 -9.87 -4.78
CA THR A 484 1.22 -10.92 -4.96
C THR A 484 -0.09 -10.38 -5.53
N TYR A 485 -0.22 -9.06 -5.58
CA TYR A 485 -1.31 -8.33 -6.19
C TYR A 485 -0.79 -7.21 -7.08
N THR A 486 -1.63 -6.79 -8.04
CA THR A 486 -1.43 -5.59 -8.84
C THR A 486 -2.63 -4.67 -8.67
N ASP A 487 -2.38 -3.46 -8.20
CA ASP A 487 -3.36 -2.39 -8.12
C ASP A 487 -3.34 -1.57 -9.43
N LEU A 488 -4.50 -1.43 -10.08
CA LEU A 488 -4.73 -0.55 -11.23
C LEU A 488 -5.38 0.74 -10.70
N GLN A 489 -4.55 1.69 -10.27
CA GLN A 489 -4.99 2.99 -9.74
C GLN A 489 -5.43 3.88 -10.89
N SER A 490 -6.74 4.10 -11.00
CA SER A 490 -7.40 4.73 -12.16
C SER A 490 -7.79 6.17 -11.85
N TRP A 491 -7.06 7.11 -12.41
CA TRP A 491 -7.22 8.56 -12.20
C TRP A 491 -8.14 9.20 -13.24
N LEU A 492 -9.08 10.01 -12.75
CA LEU A 492 -10.01 10.85 -13.48
C LEU A 492 -9.59 12.31 -13.32
N PHE A 493 -9.58 13.04 -14.42
CA PHE A 493 -9.32 14.48 -14.41
C PHE A 493 -10.59 15.26 -14.77
N CYS A 494 -11.06 16.06 -13.82
CA CYS A 494 -12.10 17.06 -14.05
C CYS A 494 -11.44 18.45 -14.14
N PRO A 495 -11.68 19.23 -15.22
CA PRO A 495 -11.11 20.59 -15.34
C PRO A 495 -11.53 21.55 -14.24
N PHE A 496 -12.63 21.26 -13.53
CA PHE A 496 -13.19 22.11 -12.50
C PHE A 496 -13.97 21.27 -11.47
N ASN A 497 -13.77 21.56 -10.19
CA ASN A 497 -14.60 21.09 -9.09
C ASN A 497 -15.68 22.15 -8.81
N GLY A 498 -16.93 21.69 -8.69
CA GLY A 498 -18.10 22.56 -8.57
C GLY A 498 -18.40 23.04 -7.14
N PRO A 499 -19.46 23.84 -6.97
CA PRO A 499 -19.82 24.42 -5.69
C PRO A 499 -20.37 23.38 -4.69
N SER A 500 -19.99 23.53 -3.42
CA SER A 500 -20.45 22.69 -2.33
C SER A 500 -21.89 23.00 -1.88
N THR A 501 -22.59 21.98 -1.37
CA THR A 501 -23.89 22.11 -0.70
C THR A 501 -23.83 21.44 0.67
N ALA A 502 -24.21 22.18 1.71
CA ALA A 502 -24.34 21.62 3.06
C ALA A 502 -25.75 21.04 3.29
N LYS A 503 -25.84 20.00 4.09
CA LYS A 503 -27.09 19.45 4.64
C LYS A 503 -27.10 19.67 6.15
N VAL A 504 -28.21 20.18 6.67
CA VAL A 504 -28.46 20.32 8.12
C VAL A 504 -29.85 19.74 8.41
N GLY A 505 -29.88 18.49 8.87
CA GLY A 505 -31.10 17.73 9.05
C GLY A 505 -31.80 17.48 7.71
N LYS A 506 -32.93 18.16 7.48
CA LYS A 506 -33.72 18.06 6.23
C LYS A 506 -33.51 19.24 5.27
N VAL A 507 -32.66 20.20 5.62
CA VAL A 507 -32.45 21.43 4.84
C VAL A 507 -31.13 21.33 4.08
N ASN A 508 -31.16 21.60 2.78
CA ASN A 508 -29.97 21.73 1.94
C ASN A 508 -29.67 23.22 1.72
N ILE A 509 -28.41 23.61 1.92
CA ILE A 509 -27.94 25.00 1.89
C ILE A 509 -26.81 25.09 0.85
N PRO A 510 -27.05 25.66 -0.33
CA PRO A 510 -25.99 25.94 -1.30
C PRO A 510 -24.97 26.91 -0.70
N LEU A 511 -23.68 26.57 -0.79
CA LEU A 511 -22.61 27.35 -0.17
C LEU A 511 -21.98 28.38 -1.13
N GLY A 512 -22.63 28.68 -2.25
CA GLY A 512 -22.06 29.52 -3.30
C GLY A 512 -20.78 28.89 -3.86
N ARG A 513 -19.69 29.64 -3.94
CA ARG A 513 -18.41 29.21 -4.54
C ARG A 513 -17.50 28.40 -3.60
N LEU A 514 -17.96 28.02 -2.41
CA LEU A 514 -17.12 27.23 -1.50
C LEU A 514 -16.88 25.83 -2.08
N GLY A 515 -15.62 25.38 -2.02
CA GLY A 515 -15.15 24.14 -2.61
C GLY A 515 -14.92 24.18 -4.12
N GLU A 516 -15.25 25.28 -4.80
CA GLU A 516 -14.92 25.41 -6.22
C GLU A 516 -13.39 25.48 -6.38
N HIS A 517 -12.84 24.74 -7.34
CA HIS A 517 -11.44 24.94 -7.73
C HIS A 517 -11.19 24.48 -9.16
N VAL A 518 -10.14 25.05 -9.76
CA VAL A 518 -9.65 24.61 -11.08
C VAL A 518 -8.84 23.34 -10.89
N GLY A 519 -9.01 22.41 -11.83
CA GLY A 519 -8.37 21.11 -11.83
C GLY A 519 -8.88 20.24 -10.68
N ASP A 520 -9.13 18.97 -10.95
CA ASP A 520 -9.61 18.06 -9.93
C ASP A 520 -9.22 16.64 -10.31
N TRP A 521 -8.60 15.95 -9.36
CA TRP A 521 -8.02 14.62 -9.55
C TRP A 521 -8.67 13.66 -8.58
N GLU A 522 -9.45 12.74 -9.13
CA GLU A 522 -10.17 11.72 -8.39
C GLU A 522 -9.74 10.34 -8.86
N HIS A 523 -9.84 9.33 -7.99
CA HIS A 523 -9.46 7.99 -8.39
C HIS A 523 -10.29 6.88 -7.75
N TYR A 524 -10.23 5.73 -8.41
CA TYR A 524 -10.61 4.45 -7.84
C TYR A 524 -9.52 3.44 -8.20
N THR A 525 -9.36 2.38 -7.42
CA THR A 525 -8.29 1.40 -7.62
C THR A 525 -8.86 -0.01 -7.70
N LEU A 526 -8.57 -0.73 -8.79
CA LEU A 526 -8.90 -2.16 -8.89
C LEU A 526 -7.74 -2.96 -8.30
N ARG A 527 -8.02 -3.90 -7.39
CA ARG A 527 -7.02 -4.82 -6.84
C ARG A 527 -7.17 -6.20 -7.48
N VAL A 528 -6.11 -6.66 -8.15
CA VAL A 528 -6.11 -7.91 -8.91
C VAL A 528 -5.07 -8.88 -8.35
N SER A 529 -5.49 -10.12 -8.10
CA SER A 529 -4.60 -11.19 -7.62
C SER A 529 -3.65 -11.62 -8.74
N ASN A 530 -2.34 -11.66 -8.47
CA ASN A 530 -1.36 -12.16 -9.44
C ASN A 530 -1.34 -13.70 -9.50
N PHE A 531 -1.98 -14.39 -8.55
CA PHE A 531 -2.15 -15.84 -8.59
C PHE A 531 -3.20 -16.27 -9.62
N THR A 532 -4.34 -15.58 -9.65
CA THR A 532 -5.54 -16.01 -10.40
C THR A 532 -5.90 -15.05 -11.53
N GLY A 533 -5.41 -13.81 -11.48
CA GLY A 533 -5.86 -12.71 -12.32
C GLY A 533 -7.29 -12.25 -12.02
N GLU A 534 -7.87 -12.65 -10.89
CA GLU A 534 -9.20 -12.22 -10.45
C GLU A 534 -9.14 -10.86 -9.74
N MET A 535 -10.16 -10.03 -9.95
CA MET A 535 -10.35 -8.80 -9.18
C MET A 535 -10.95 -9.13 -7.82
N GLU A 536 -10.32 -8.67 -6.74
CA GLU A 536 -10.78 -8.92 -5.37
C GLU A 536 -11.65 -7.79 -4.83
N ALA A 537 -11.26 -6.55 -5.12
CA ALA A 537 -11.92 -5.36 -4.59
C ALA A 537 -11.70 -4.12 -5.47
N ILE A 538 -12.56 -3.12 -5.26
CA ILE A 538 -12.36 -1.76 -5.77
C ILE A 538 -12.26 -0.81 -4.58
N TYR A 539 -11.23 0.03 -4.59
CA TYR A 539 -11.13 1.19 -3.70
C TYR A 539 -11.85 2.39 -4.32
N PHE A 540 -12.66 3.08 -3.52
CA PHE A 540 -13.39 4.28 -3.91
C PHE A 540 -12.84 5.47 -3.13
N SER A 541 -12.13 6.38 -3.80
CA SER A 541 -11.58 7.58 -3.16
C SER A 541 -12.68 8.58 -2.80
N GLN A 542 -12.59 9.13 -1.60
CA GLN A 542 -13.55 10.05 -0.99
C GLN A 542 -12.78 11.15 -0.26
N HIS A 543 -12.31 12.15 -1.03
CA HIS A 543 -11.49 13.25 -0.54
C HIS A 543 -10.12 12.75 -0.04
N SER A 544 -9.83 12.88 1.26
CA SER A 544 -8.52 12.55 1.85
C SER A 544 -8.32 11.08 2.21
N LYS A 545 -9.36 10.26 2.04
CA LYS A 545 -9.41 8.81 2.35
C LYS A 545 -10.44 8.12 1.45
N GLY A 546 -10.80 6.87 1.72
CA GLY A 546 -11.80 6.17 0.93
C GLY A 546 -12.16 4.83 1.54
N GLN A 547 -12.66 3.91 0.72
CA GLN A 547 -13.05 2.59 1.19
C GLN A 547 -12.76 1.51 0.15
N TRP A 548 -12.25 0.38 0.60
CA TRP A 548 -12.20 -0.85 -0.18
C TRP A 548 -13.54 -1.59 -0.08
N VAL A 549 -14.12 -1.92 -1.23
CA VAL A 549 -15.33 -2.74 -1.33
C VAL A 549 -15.01 -4.02 -2.09
N ASN A 550 -15.27 -5.15 -1.46
CA ASN A 550 -15.04 -6.46 -2.04
C ASN A 550 -16.01 -6.72 -3.19
N ILE A 551 -15.60 -7.56 -4.14
CA ILE A 551 -16.35 -7.81 -5.38
C ILE A 551 -17.82 -8.23 -5.18
N TRP A 552 -18.15 -8.87 -4.06
CA TRP A 552 -19.49 -9.37 -3.72
C TRP A 552 -20.46 -8.28 -3.27
N ASP A 553 -19.92 -7.18 -2.76
CA ASP A 553 -20.67 -6.02 -2.30
C ASP A 553 -20.70 -4.92 -3.37
N LEU A 554 -20.10 -5.15 -4.54
CA LEU A 554 -20.14 -4.24 -5.69
C LEU A 554 -21.47 -4.35 -6.45
N GLU A 555 -21.89 -3.23 -7.03
CA GLU A 555 -22.94 -3.20 -8.03
C GLU A 555 -22.36 -3.41 -9.43
N PHE A 556 -23.14 -4.06 -10.29
CA PHE A 556 -22.76 -4.36 -11.67
C PHE A 556 -23.83 -3.88 -12.65
N ASP A 557 -23.41 -3.44 -13.84
CA ASP A 557 -24.33 -3.14 -14.94
C ASP A 557 -24.82 -4.42 -15.65
N ALA A 558 -25.71 -4.23 -16.64
CA ALA A 558 -26.31 -5.32 -17.41
C ALA A 558 -25.29 -6.14 -18.24
N VAL A 559 -24.08 -5.64 -18.43
CA VAL A 559 -22.98 -6.32 -19.13
C VAL A 559 -21.87 -6.77 -18.17
N ASN A 560 -22.20 -6.85 -16.86
CA ASN A 560 -21.35 -7.34 -15.80
C ASN A 560 -20.07 -6.51 -15.57
N LYS A 561 -20.13 -5.19 -15.83
CA LYS A 561 -19.08 -4.25 -15.41
C LYS A 561 -19.39 -3.72 -14.02
N PRO A 562 -18.38 -3.62 -13.13
CA PRO A 562 -18.57 -2.93 -11.85
C PRO A 562 -19.03 -1.49 -12.08
N LEU A 563 -19.80 -0.96 -11.14
CA LEU A 563 -20.23 0.43 -11.14
C LEU A 563 -19.36 1.27 -10.21
N VAL A 564 -18.98 2.46 -10.68
CA VAL A 564 -18.37 3.51 -9.86
C VAL A 564 -19.24 4.75 -9.99
N TYR A 565 -19.82 5.21 -8.88
CA TYR A 565 -20.63 6.42 -8.86
C TYR A 565 -19.77 7.62 -8.48
N VAL A 566 -19.77 8.64 -9.33
CA VAL A 566 -19.06 9.91 -9.10
C VAL A 566 -20.06 10.93 -8.57
N ALA A 567 -19.77 11.48 -7.38
CA ALA A 567 -20.64 12.45 -6.75
C ALA A 567 -20.70 13.77 -7.50
N LYS A 568 -21.85 14.42 -7.42
CA LYS A 568 -22.09 15.71 -8.07
C LYS A 568 -21.11 16.79 -7.56
N ASN A 569 -20.57 17.60 -8.47
CA ASN A 569 -19.68 18.74 -8.27
C ASN A 569 -18.30 18.38 -7.72
N GLY A 570 -18.26 17.70 -6.57
CA GLY A 570 -17.03 17.39 -5.84
C GLY A 570 -16.24 16.20 -6.40
N HIS A 571 -16.90 15.35 -7.19
CA HIS A 571 -16.36 14.14 -7.82
C HIS A 571 -15.80 12.98 -6.96
N PRO A 572 -15.96 12.87 -5.63
CA PRO A 572 -15.55 11.64 -4.93
C PRO A 572 -16.33 10.42 -5.45
N CYS A 573 -15.67 9.27 -5.40
CA CYS A 573 -16.17 7.99 -5.88
C CYS A 573 -16.90 7.21 -4.77
N TYR A 574 -18.00 6.55 -5.12
CA TYR A 574 -18.80 5.72 -4.22
C TYR A 574 -19.24 4.40 -4.88
N PRO A 575 -19.39 3.34 -4.07
CA PRO A 575 -19.85 2.03 -4.55
C PRO A 575 -21.37 1.96 -4.84
N HIS A 576 -22.15 2.87 -4.25
CA HIS A 576 -23.60 2.88 -4.33
C HIS A 576 -24.13 4.28 -4.60
N GLN A 577 -25.27 4.37 -5.28
CA GLN A 577 -26.03 5.61 -5.38
C GLN A 577 -26.63 6.04 -4.03
N GLY A 578 -26.74 7.34 -3.79
CA GLY A 578 -27.33 7.87 -2.57
C GLY A 578 -26.87 9.29 -2.20
N ASP A 579 -27.47 9.79 -1.11
CA ASP A 579 -27.11 11.02 -0.43
C ASP A 579 -25.94 10.75 0.52
N HIS A 580 -24.69 10.76 0.03
CA HIS A 580 -23.52 10.58 0.91
C HIS A 580 -23.16 11.90 1.61
N LEU A 581 -22.77 11.84 2.88
CA LEU A 581 -22.43 13.04 3.67
C LEU A 581 -21.00 13.01 4.18
N GLN A 582 -20.26 14.09 3.92
CA GLN A 582 -19.01 14.39 4.61
C GLN A 582 -19.32 15.21 5.87
N GLY A 583 -19.42 14.53 7.01
CA GLY A 583 -19.77 15.13 8.29
C GLY A 583 -20.38 14.13 9.27
N ASP A 584 -21.27 14.60 10.15
CA ASP A 584 -22.04 13.76 11.07
C ASP A 584 -23.30 13.24 10.37
N GLU A 585 -23.15 12.13 9.67
CA GLU A 585 -24.24 11.45 8.96
C GLU A 585 -25.38 11.05 9.90
N SER A 586 -25.07 10.67 11.16
CA SER A 586 -26.06 10.27 12.16
C SER A 586 -27.03 11.39 12.53
N ARG A 587 -26.56 12.64 12.49
CA ARG A 587 -27.37 13.85 12.67
C ARG A 587 -27.91 14.42 11.36
N GLY A 588 -27.52 13.86 10.22
CA GLY A 588 -27.82 14.39 8.89
C GLY A 588 -27.18 15.77 8.65
N VAL A 589 -25.96 15.96 9.13
CA VAL A 589 -25.23 17.24 9.14
C VAL A 589 -23.89 17.07 8.44
N GLY A 590 -23.67 17.69 7.28
CA GLY A 590 -22.42 17.57 6.53
C GLY A 590 -22.49 18.14 5.11
N LEU A 591 -21.39 18.08 4.36
CA LEU A 591 -21.40 18.38 2.92
C LEU A 591 -22.02 17.22 2.14
N ARG A 592 -22.77 17.53 1.09
CA ARG A 592 -23.44 16.55 0.24
C ARG A 592 -22.52 16.08 -0.88
N ASN A 593 -22.38 14.76 -0.99
CA ASN A 593 -21.74 14.06 -2.11
C ASN A 593 -22.80 13.17 -2.78
N ASP A 594 -23.73 13.82 -3.48
CA ASP A 594 -24.89 13.13 -4.05
C ASP A 594 -24.49 12.29 -5.28
N THR A 595 -24.86 11.02 -5.26
CA THR A 595 -24.65 10.07 -6.36
C THR A 595 -25.98 9.49 -6.83
N ALA A 596 -26.13 9.26 -8.13
CA ALA A 596 -27.33 8.67 -8.69
C ALA A 596 -27.02 7.95 -10.00
N LEU A 597 -27.79 6.91 -10.31
CA LEU A 597 -27.79 6.30 -11.64
C LEU A 597 -28.11 7.34 -12.71
N SER A 598 -27.40 7.27 -13.84
CA SER A 598 -27.60 8.15 -14.98
C SER A 598 -27.16 7.50 -16.28
N THR A 599 -27.42 8.18 -17.40
CA THR A 599 -26.90 7.83 -18.72
C THR A 599 -25.58 8.52 -19.05
N ILE A 600 -25.05 9.35 -18.14
CA ILE A 600 -23.77 10.05 -18.29
C ILE A 600 -22.68 9.13 -17.76
N VAL A 601 -22.07 8.34 -18.65
CA VAL A 601 -21.16 7.26 -18.28
C VAL A 601 -19.84 7.37 -19.05
N LEU A 602 -18.73 7.22 -18.34
CA LEU A 602 -17.43 6.93 -18.92
C LEU A 602 -17.16 5.43 -18.81
N ASN A 603 -17.13 4.75 -19.96
CA ASN A 603 -16.79 3.34 -20.01
C ASN A 603 -15.26 3.15 -19.94
N SER A 604 -14.75 2.89 -18.74
CA SER A 604 -13.30 2.76 -18.50
C SER A 604 -12.71 1.46 -19.05
N SER A 605 -13.52 0.47 -19.43
CA SER A 605 -13.04 -0.73 -20.13
C SER A 605 -12.61 -0.47 -21.58
N VAL A 606 -12.97 0.69 -22.13
CA VAL A 606 -12.63 1.11 -23.49
C VAL A 606 -11.81 2.40 -23.48
N LYS A 607 -12.20 3.37 -22.64
CA LYS A 607 -11.55 4.69 -22.57
C LYS A 607 -10.56 4.76 -21.41
N PHE A 608 -9.39 4.17 -21.61
CA PHE A 608 -8.30 4.21 -20.63
C PHE A 608 -6.94 4.43 -21.31
N GLN A 609 -5.96 4.81 -20.50
CA GLN A 609 -4.55 4.88 -20.87
C GLN A 609 -3.71 4.45 -19.68
N VAL A 610 -2.85 3.45 -19.85
CA VAL A 610 -1.78 3.17 -18.89
C VAL A 610 -0.68 4.20 -19.12
N PHE A 611 -0.34 4.96 -18.08
CA PHE A 611 0.60 6.09 -18.17
C PHE A 611 1.79 5.98 -17.21
N SER A 612 1.81 4.99 -16.31
CA SER A 612 2.93 4.73 -15.40
C SER A 612 2.88 3.28 -14.93
N ALA A 613 4.04 2.63 -14.95
CA ALA A 613 4.25 1.25 -14.51
C ALA A 613 5.75 1.00 -14.29
N ASP A 614 6.26 1.36 -13.12
CA ASP A 614 7.70 1.28 -12.83
C ASP A 614 8.26 -0.15 -12.99
N TYR A 615 7.50 -1.17 -12.57
CA TYR A 615 7.96 -2.56 -12.66
C TYR A 615 8.16 -3.03 -14.10
N MET A 616 7.43 -2.48 -15.08
CA MET A 616 7.60 -2.85 -16.49
C MET A 616 8.93 -2.31 -17.02
N HIS A 617 9.29 -1.08 -16.63
CA HIS A 617 10.61 -0.50 -16.94
C HIS A 617 11.74 -1.29 -16.27
N GLN A 618 11.57 -1.65 -15.00
CA GLN A 618 12.55 -2.46 -14.26
C GLN A 618 12.73 -3.86 -14.86
N ARG A 619 11.65 -4.46 -15.38
CA ARG A 619 11.68 -5.74 -16.10
C ARG A 619 12.27 -5.62 -17.51
N GLY A 620 12.38 -4.41 -18.04
CA GLY A 620 12.88 -4.14 -19.39
C GLY A 620 11.85 -4.40 -20.49
N ASP A 621 10.56 -4.26 -20.18
CA ASP A 621 9.48 -4.44 -21.13
C ASP A 621 9.54 -3.37 -22.23
N LYS A 622 9.44 -3.79 -23.49
CA LYS A 622 9.52 -2.88 -24.65
C LYS A 622 8.29 -1.99 -24.82
N ASP A 623 7.18 -2.40 -24.23
CA ASP A 623 5.88 -1.74 -24.24
C ASP A 623 5.53 -1.12 -22.89
N ALA A 624 6.54 -0.90 -22.03
CA ALA A 624 6.38 -0.11 -20.81
C ALA A 624 5.85 1.29 -21.16
N PRO A 625 4.90 1.83 -20.38
CA PRO A 625 4.24 3.10 -20.69
C PRO A 625 5.16 4.29 -20.40
N GLU A 626 5.30 5.22 -21.35
CA GLU A 626 6.02 6.47 -21.11
C GLU A 626 5.18 7.43 -20.26
N GLU A 627 5.77 7.95 -19.17
CA GLU A 627 5.12 8.95 -18.32
C GLU A 627 5.02 10.29 -19.07
N PRO A 628 3.83 10.91 -19.14
CA PRO A 628 3.68 12.21 -19.78
C PRO A 628 4.33 13.33 -18.94
N ALA A 629 4.81 14.38 -19.59
CA ALA A 629 5.54 15.48 -18.91
C ALA A 629 4.70 16.17 -17.82
N TRP A 630 3.38 16.29 -18.02
CA TRP A 630 2.49 16.83 -16.99
C TRP A 630 2.42 15.98 -15.71
N LEU A 631 2.72 14.68 -15.77
CA LEU A 631 2.74 13.83 -14.57
C LEU A 631 3.89 14.21 -13.63
N GLN A 632 4.96 14.83 -14.15
CA GLN A 632 6.05 15.35 -13.33
C GLN A 632 5.79 16.75 -12.76
N TYR A 633 4.61 17.33 -12.99
CA TYR A 633 4.27 18.65 -12.45
C TYR A 633 3.71 18.53 -11.02
N MET A 634 4.57 18.83 -10.04
CA MET A 634 4.31 18.65 -8.60
C MET A 634 3.69 19.87 -7.90
N ARG A 635 3.05 20.79 -8.63
CA ARG A 635 2.46 22.02 -8.08
C ARG A 635 0.95 22.05 -8.33
N GLU A 636 0.29 23.12 -7.90
CA GLU A 636 -1.17 23.23 -7.93
C GLU A 636 -1.74 23.28 -9.36
N TRP A 637 -2.83 22.54 -9.56
CA TRP A 637 -3.66 22.53 -10.76
C TRP A 637 -4.79 23.57 -10.72
N GLY A 638 -4.63 24.63 -9.92
CA GLY A 638 -5.58 25.72 -9.80
C GLY A 638 -5.00 26.88 -8.99
N PRO A 639 -5.55 28.09 -9.13
CA PRO A 639 -5.13 29.22 -8.30
C PRO A 639 -5.59 29.02 -6.85
N LYS A 640 -4.86 29.63 -5.91
CA LYS A 640 -5.29 29.80 -4.52
C LYS A 640 -6.09 31.10 -4.36
N ILE A 641 -7.34 30.99 -3.91
CA ILE A 641 -8.25 32.10 -3.63
C ILE A 641 -8.78 31.95 -2.21
N GLU A 642 -8.43 32.89 -1.34
CA GLU A 642 -8.93 32.91 0.03
C GLU A 642 -10.15 33.83 0.16
N TYR A 643 -11.18 33.33 0.83
CA TYR A 643 -12.37 34.10 1.15
C TYR A 643 -12.30 34.62 2.60
N ASP A 644 -12.78 35.86 2.83
CA ASP A 644 -13.07 36.33 4.18
C ASP A 644 -14.24 35.51 4.74
N LYS A 645 -13.89 34.49 5.56
CA LYS A 645 -14.83 33.54 6.14
C LYS A 645 -16.01 34.23 6.82
N LYS A 646 -15.75 35.31 7.58
CA LYS A 646 -16.79 36.00 8.35
C LYS A 646 -17.75 36.74 7.43
N LYS A 647 -17.23 37.46 6.44
CA LYS A 647 -18.04 38.18 5.46
C LYS A 647 -18.83 37.23 4.56
N TYR A 648 -18.22 36.12 4.18
CA TYR A 648 -18.85 35.10 3.35
C TYR A 648 -19.97 34.41 4.12
N LEU A 649 -19.70 33.95 5.33
CA LEU A 649 -20.68 33.32 6.21
C LEU A 649 -21.82 34.26 6.57
N ASP A 650 -21.54 35.52 6.94
CA ASP A 650 -22.57 36.50 7.26
C ASP A 650 -23.54 36.75 6.09
N LYS A 651 -23.16 36.47 4.84
CA LYS A 651 -24.07 36.54 3.69
C LYS A 651 -25.15 35.44 3.73
N PHE A 652 -24.78 34.22 4.13
CA PHE A 652 -25.67 33.07 4.17
C PHE A 652 -26.39 32.93 5.52
N LEU A 653 -25.72 33.27 6.62
CA LEU A 653 -26.21 33.10 7.98
C LEU A 653 -27.29 34.10 8.38
N LYS A 654 -27.37 35.26 7.74
CA LYS A 654 -28.34 36.33 8.09
C LYS A 654 -29.81 35.92 7.95
N PHE A 655 -30.11 34.93 7.12
CA PHE A 655 -31.47 34.50 6.83
C PHE A 655 -31.81 33.13 7.46
N LEU A 656 -30.86 32.51 8.17
CA LEU A 656 -31.04 31.20 8.78
C LEU A 656 -31.47 31.33 10.25
N PRO A 657 -32.47 30.55 10.71
CA PRO A 657 -32.76 30.38 12.13
C PRO A 657 -31.52 30.02 12.94
N SER A 658 -31.43 30.50 14.19
CA SER A 658 -30.25 30.32 15.06
C SER A 658 -29.76 28.88 15.18
N LYS A 659 -30.69 27.91 15.24
CA LYS A 659 -30.35 26.47 15.27
C LYS A 659 -29.66 25.99 13.99
N LEU A 660 -30.09 26.45 12.83
CA LEU A 660 -29.47 26.08 11.54
C LEU A 660 -28.13 26.78 11.35
N ARG A 661 -28.03 28.04 11.80
CA ARG A 661 -26.78 28.80 11.82
C ARG A 661 -25.69 28.08 12.63
N ASN A 662 -25.98 27.73 13.88
CA ASN A 662 -24.99 27.10 14.75
C ASN A 662 -24.51 25.74 14.18
N SER A 663 -25.42 24.95 13.61
CA SER A 663 -25.04 23.68 12.98
C SER A 663 -24.22 23.87 11.70
N LEU A 664 -24.47 24.91 10.92
CA LEU A 664 -23.68 25.22 9.72
C LEU A 664 -22.29 25.75 10.07
N GLU A 665 -22.20 26.60 11.09
CA GLU A 665 -20.91 27.02 11.67
C GLU A 665 -20.12 25.79 12.16
N GLU A 666 -20.77 24.85 12.87
CA GLU A 666 -20.14 23.59 13.30
C GLU A 666 -19.61 22.73 12.14
N ILE A 667 -20.32 22.68 11.00
CA ILE A 667 -19.83 21.99 9.79
C ILE A 667 -18.56 22.68 9.28
N LEU A 668 -18.63 23.99 9.06
CA LEU A 668 -17.56 24.74 8.38
C LEU A 668 -16.28 24.82 9.20
N ASP A 669 -16.40 24.84 10.53
CA ASP A 669 -15.24 24.79 11.44
C ASP A 669 -14.53 23.42 11.40
N LYS A 670 -15.22 22.35 11.00
CA LYS A 670 -14.67 20.99 10.89
C LYS A 670 -14.18 20.65 9.49
N LEU A 671 -14.46 21.48 8.49
CA LEU A 671 -14.03 21.23 7.11
C LEU A 671 -12.56 21.63 6.91
N PRO A 672 -11.84 20.94 6.00
CA PRO A 672 -10.51 21.36 5.58
C PRO A 672 -10.51 22.81 5.09
N SER A 673 -9.39 23.51 5.29
CA SER A 673 -9.23 24.91 4.87
C SER A 673 -9.45 25.12 3.36
N GLU A 674 -9.15 24.10 2.57
CA GLU A 674 -9.27 24.03 1.13
C GLU A 674 -10.73 24.23 0.69
N VAL A 675 -11.69 23.68 1.45
CA VAL A 675 -13.12 23.85 1.18
C VAL A 675 -13.59 25.29 1.49
N MET A 676 -12.84 26.01 2.32
CA MET A 676 -13.15 27.39 2.71
C MET A 676 -12.62 28.44 1.72
N GLY A 677 -11.91 28.01 0.67
CA GLY A 677 -11.35 28.81 -0.41
C GLY A 677 -11.56 28.14 -1.77
N GLU A 678 -10.78 28.57 -2.75
CA GLU A 678 -10.50 27.80 -3.97
C GLU A 678 -9.01 27.48 -3.95
N GLU A 679 -8.64 26.20 -4.00
CA GLU A 679 -7.23 25.81 -4.09
C GLU A 679 -7.18 24.53 -4.92
N GLY A 680 -6.61 24.62 -6.12
CA GLY A 680 -6.51 23.45 -7.00
C GLY A 680 -5.57 22.41 -6.40
N PRO A 681 -5.85 21.11 -6.58
CA PRO A 681 -5.03 20.05 -6.01
C PRO A 681 -3.68 19.97 -6.72
N THR A 682 -2.69 19.38 -6.06
CA THR A 682 -1.52 18.83 -6.73
C THR A 682 -1.90 17.61 -7.59
N GLY A 683 -1.05 17.30 -8.58
CA GLY A 683 -1.24 16.15 -9.46
C GLY A 683 -1.13 14.78 -8.76
N PRO A 684 -1.41 13.68 -9.47
CA PRO A 684 -1.45 12.33 -8.90
C PRO A 684 -0.17 11.88 -8.18
N LYS A 685 1.01 12.25 -8.70
CA LYS A 685 2.31 11.76 -8.21
C LYS A 685 2.74 12.37 -6.87
N GLU A 686 2.16 13.51 -6.48
CA GLU A 686 2.32 14.12 -5.14
C GLU A 686 1.46 13.43 -4.07
N LYS A 687 0.52 12.58 -4.46
CA LYS A 687 -0.37 11.93 -3.50
C LYS A 687 0.38 10.75 -2.86
N ASN A 688 0.37 10.64 -1.54
CA ASN A 688 1.15 9.61 -0.85
C ASN A 688 0.75 8.16 -1.22
N MET A 689 -0.49 7.94 -1.65
CA MET A 689 -0.96 6.64 -2.18
C MET A 689 -0.49 6.36 -3.62
N TRP A 690 0.31 7.24 -4.22
CA TRP A 690 0.99 6.95 -5.49
C TRP A 690 1.98 5.80 -5.29
N PHE A 691 2.86 5.89 -4.30
CA PHE A 691 3.80 4.81 -3.94
C PHE A 691 3.31 3.95 -2.75
N GLY A 692 2.46 4.52 -1.89
CA GLY A 692 1.87 3.83 -0.74
C GLY A 692 0.59 3.05 -1.07
N ASP A 693 -0.01 2.50 -0.02
CA ASP A 693 -1.34 1.88 -0.06
C ASP A 693 -2.45 2.95 -0.06
N GLU A 694 -3.66 2.55 -0.48
CA GLU A 694 -4.82 3.43 -0.46
C GLU A 694 -5.24 3.76 0.99
N ARG A 695 -5.63 5.02 1.25
CA ARG A 695 -6.01 5.51 2.59
C ARG A 695 -7.44 5.10 2.97
N ILE A 696 -7.66 4.55 4.16
CA ILE A 696 -9.00 4.14 4.65
C ILE A 696 -9.55 5.12 5.68
#